data_AF-A0A930TIF6-F1
#
_entry.id   AF-A0A930TIF6-F1
#
_cell.length_a   1.000
_cell.length_b   1.000
_cell.length_c   1.000
_cell.angle_alpha   90.00
_cell.angle_beta   90.00
_cell.angle_gamma   90.00
#
_symmetry.space_group_name_H-M   'P 1'
#
loop_
_entity.id
_entity.type
_entity.pdbx_description
1 polymer ?
#
loop_
_entity_poly.entity_id
_entity_poly.type
_entity_poly.pdbx_seq_one_letter_code
_entity_poly.pdbx_strand_id
1 'polypeptide(L)'
;MRNEIEQNFQTLIGFPPRQFQIETITKLLQLHNVLLRAPTGSGKTETAIAPFLFAKQMGVEDFPNKLIYIVPLRTLATSLRDRAVKLVKTWESVHPPKRPLVVTLQTGENPEDPRFEGDIVFCTIDQLLSSFLSIPYSVGRGSANVNAGVVFASYLVFDELHLLDPNRSFATTLKLLKQVQGVSPYLLMTATLTHELTQQVQQEVTPRNCKPEEALSLVNVEGNDLKQIEGSRQRQFIPCEEPLSAEVILRDVQQNDRKRVIVICNTVARSQSLFQNLRDIAPETIKIVLLHARFLPEDRKQTEAKLQRIFAKNWTDDGLCYVLISTQVIEAGINITSQVMHTQLCPMNALLQRAGRCARFADETGQVLVYRQMRVSDKHQGLAASEDDDEAIAQTENRKRRQFLPYSDKTCELTWTVLLEHRSAGRVDLPVGFAIEEAWINNVHGEEDRVQAGKRLQNRSQFELDFDDAVFRGKRHVAENLIRQVDNRSVFMVEDAAIIDLDISEDVDVRQLQPFSLPRTTLIKLWREYVDSHHQTWLFKKVESESKSAEGYVLPKAKPIKTQQELTESIRLVVNPSYVSYDSDIGLQIGVHIQGHYRSPKKPKSKVSKEYSYKMDTYLGHLGRIWTCWERDFNGEVLIDGQPTVVKLSSVCGELGLAGGKFILRKFFPQATLPQTIALFEFLVFLAVITHDLGKLQVGWQSAMRGWQKTAFELYCSLSEKPDFEIMNPGNHLLAHTDHHPENEIFKKAYETYTAQHPRPSHAVESAFIAYDLLDAVLIPVLEEQYRADETQVNLIRHTIEMAAGRHHSAWAKGWEDSSATIQLHPEANKAIQQSWQQLSRRLKGKLLLPDQLPQLEHTYEMEEFSLGKEIGEADLPYQQLYWLVVRALRICDGRSVQLH
;
A
#
# COMPACT_ATOMS: atom_id res chain seq x y z
N MET A 1 -11.94 -17.32 27.21
CA MET A 1 -11.83 -16.14 26.32
C MET A 1 -11.47 -14.86 27.07
N ARG A 2 -12.34 -14.24 27.90
CA ARG A 2 -12.00 -12.96 28.58
C ARG A 2 -10.71 -13.00 29.43
N ASN A 3 -10.64 -13.89 30.42
CA ASN A 3 -9.47 -13.98 31.33
C ASN A 3 -8.17 -14.26 30.57
N GLU A 4 -8.27 -15.04 29.49
CA GLU A 4 -7.16 -15.39 28.62
C GLU A 4 -6.68 -14.18 27.80
N ILE A 5 -7.61 -13.38 27.26
CA ILE A 5 -7.29 -12.08 26.63
C ILE A 5 -6.59 -11.16 27.64
N GLU A 6 -7.10 -11.07 28.87
CA GLU A 6 -6.51 -10.24 29.93
C GLU A 6 -5.07 -10.65 30.24
N GLN A 7 -4.83 -11.94 30.46
CA GLN A 7 -3.50 -12.48 30.74
C GLN A 7 -2.54 -12.32 29.56
N ASN A 8 -3.00 -12.60 28.34
CA ASN A 8 -2.18 -12.51 27.13
C ASN A 8 -1.82 -11.06 26.81
N PHE A 9 -2.75 -10.13 27.00
CA PHE A 9 -2.50 -8.71 26.78
C PHE A 9 -1.55 -8.14 27.83
N GLN A 10 -1.70 -8.52 29.10
CA GLN A 10 -0.75 -8.15 30.13
C GLN A 10 0.66 -8.69 29.85
N THR A 11 0.77 -9.90 29.33
CA THR A 11 2.05 -10.49 28.91
C THR A 11 2.65 -9.72 27.73
N LEU A 12 1.84 -9.36 26.74
CA LEU A 12 2.26 -8.68 25.52
C LEU A 12 2.77 -7.26 25.80
N ILE A 13 2.09 -6.53 26.68
CA ILE A 13 2.28 -5.08 26.85
C ILE A 13 2.85 -4.68 28.22
N GLY A 14 2.72 -5.54 29.24
CA GLY A 14 3.17 -5.29 30.62
C GLY A 14 2.13 -4.62 31.52
N PHE A 15 0.92 -4.31 31.03
CA PHE A 15 -0.18 -3.77 31.83
C PHE A 15 -1.52 -4.42 31.45
N PRO A 16 -2.49 -4.50 32.37
CA PRO A 16 -3.79 -5.11 32.08
C PRO A 16 -4.55 -4.32 31.01
N PRO A 17 -5.30 -4.99 30.11
CA PRO A 17 -6.06 -4.30 29.09
C PRO A 17 -7.23 -3.49 29.69
N ARG A 18 -7.61 -2.44 28.98
CA ARG A 18 -8.83 -1.67 29.23
C ARG A 18 -10.06 -2.39 28.68
N GLN A 19 -11.25 -2.03 29.15
CA GLN A 19 -12.50 -2.71 28.79
C GLN A 19 -12.78 -2.66 27.28
N PHE A 20 -12.57 -1.52 26.62
CA PHE A 20 -12.74 -1.39 25.17
C PHE A 20 -11.77 -2.29 24.38
N GLN A 21 -10.58 -2.55 24.92
CA GLN A 21 -9.58 -3.43 24.28
C GLN A 21 -10.04 -4.87 24.37
N ILE A 22 -10.51 -5.30 25.54
CA ILE A 22 -11.10 -6.64 25.74
C ILE A 22 -12.29 -6.82 24.79
N GLU A 23 -13.20 -5.85 24.72
CA GLU A 23 -14.38 -5.91 23.86
C GLU A 23 -14.00 -6.02 22.38
N THR A 24 -13.10 -5.13 21.91
CA THR A 24 -12.65 -5.12 20.51
C THR A 24 -11.98 -6.43 20.13
N ILE A 25 -11.04 -6.92 20.96
CA ILE A 25 -10.32 -8.17 20.71
C ILE A 25 -11.28 -9.35 20.70
N THR A 26 -12.23 -9.41 21.65
CA THR A 26 -13.24 -10.48 21.72
C THR A 26 -14.09 -10.52 20.46
N LYS A 27 -14.62 -9.37 20.02
CA LYS A 27 -15.43 -9.27 18.80
C LYS A 27 -14.67 -9.73 17.56
N LEU A 28 -13.42 -9.31 17.40
CA LEU A 28 -12.57 -9.69 16.27
C LEU A 28 -12.20 -11.18 16.27
N LEU A 29 -11.89 -11.76 17.43
CA LEU A 29 -11.64 -13.21 17.55
C LEU A 29 -12.89 -14.04 17.23
N GLN A 30 -14.08 -13.46 17.38
CA GLN A 30 -15.36 -14.03 16.95
C GLN A 30 -15.72 -13.68 15.49
N LEU A 31 -14.78 -13.11 14.72
CA LEU A 31 -14.93 -12.70 13.32
C LEU A 31 -15.97 -11.59 13.07
N HIS A 32 -16.30 -10.80 14.08
CA HIS A 32 -17.11 -9.59 13.87
C HIS A 32 -16.24 -8.45 13.36
N ASN A 33 -16.80 -7.64 12.47
CA ASN A 33 -16.15 -6.40 12.04
C ASN A 33 -16.37 -5.31 13.10
N VAL A 34 -15.34 -4.49 13.33
CA VAL A 34 -15.37 -3.49 14.39
C VAL A 34 -15.01 -2.11 13.84
N LEU A 35 -15.79 -1.10 14.23
CA LEU A 35 -15.40 0.30 14.17
C LEU A 35 -15.03 0.74 15.59
N LEU A 36 -13.74 0.93 15.84
CA LEU A 36 -13.20 1.38 17.11
C LEU A 36 -13.01 2.90 17.08
N ARG A 37 -13.77 3.59 17.93
CA ARG A 37 -13.63 5.02 18.17
C ARG A 37 -12.94 5.24 19.51
N ALA A 38 -11.65 5.61 19.45
CA ALA A 38 -10.83 5.75 20.63
C ALA A 38 -9.86 6.94 20.51
N PRO A 39 -9.63 7.70 21.60
CA PRO A 39 -8.74 8.86 21.60
C PRO A 39 -7.31 8.50 21.18
N THR A 40 -6.53 9.50 20.80
CA THR A 40 -5.10 9.31 20.53
C THR A 40 -4.37 8.87 21.81
N GLY A 41 -3.39 7.97 21.66
CA GLY A 41 -2.63 7.43 22.81
C GLY A 41 -3.36 6.37 23.65
N SER A 42 -4.57 5.95 23.30
CA SER A 42 -5.34 4.92 24.02
C SER A 42 -4.81 3.49 23.90
N GLY A 43 -3.85 3.23 23.02
CA GLY A 43 -3.34 1.88 22.74
C GLY A 43 -4.06 1.16 21.59
N LYS A 44 -4.61 1.91 20.62
CA LYS A 44 -5.28 1.38 19.42
C LYS A 44 -4.44 0.35 18.65
N THR A 45 -3.15 0.63 18.46
CA THR A 45 -2.23 -0.26 17.74
C THR A 45 -2.12 -1.63 18.41
N GLU A 46 -1.94 -1.68 19.72
CA GLU A 46 -1.92 -2.93 20.49
C GLU A 46 -3.23 -3.69 20.35
N THR A 47 -4.36 -2.99 20.50
CA THR A 47 -5.71 -3.56 20.33
C THR A 47 -5.90 -4.15 18.93
N ALA A 48 -5.30 -3.54 17.90
CA ALA A 48 -5.41 -4.01 16.53
C ALA A 48 -4.54 -5.23 16.24
N ILE A 49 -3.34 -5.34 16.82
CA ILE A 49 -2.40 -6.45 16.56
C ILE A 49 -2.73 -7.68 17.42
N ALA A 50 -3.19 -7.46 18.67
CA ALA A 50 -3.46 -8.53 19.62
C ALA A 50 -4.34 -9.68 19.09
N PRO A 51 -5.47 -9.44 18.37
CA PRO A 51 -6.32 -10.51 17.84
C PRO A 51 -5.56 -11.48 16.93
N PHE A 52 -4.64 -10.97 16.11
CA PHE A 52 -3.84 -11.78 15.20
C PHE A 52 -2.90 -12.74 15.94
N LEU A 53 -2.26 -12.25 17.01
CA LEU A 53 -1.36 -13.07 17.84
C LEU A 53 -2.15 -14.04 18.72
N PHE A 54 -3.23 -13.56 19.34
CA PHE A 54 -4.03 -14.35 20.27
C PHE A 54 -4.80 -15.45 19.56
N ALA A 55 -5.27 -15.23 18.34
CA ALA A 55 -5.89 -16.28 17.55
C ALA A 55 -4.96 -17.50 17.38
N LYS A 56 -3.67 -17.26 17.13
CA LYS A 56 -2.66 -18.34 16.99
C LYS A 56 -2.40 -19.05 18.31
N GLN A 57 -2.32 -18.27 19.40
CA GLN A 57 -2.10 -18.81 20.74
C GLN A 57 -3.29 -19.64 21.24
N MET A 58 -4.50 -19.16 21.00
CA MET A 58 -5.76 -19.75 21.46
C MET A 58 -6.28 -20.86 20.55
N GLY A 59 -5.60 -21.13 19.42
CA GLY A 59 -6.04 -22.13 18.44
C GLY A 59 -7.35 -21.76 17.73
N VAL A 60 -7.60 -20.47 17.51
CA VAL A 60 -8.76 -20.02 16.72
C VAL A 60 -8.48 -20.27 15.25
N GLU A 61 -8.77 -21.50 14.80
CA GLU A 61 -8.46 -21.98 13.44
C GLU A 61 -9.09 -21.10 12.35
N ASP A 62 -10.21 -20.47 12.68
CA ASP A 62 -11.00 -19.68 11.75
C ASP A 62 -10.44 -18.27 11.46
N PHE A 63 -9.46 -17.79 12.23
CA PHE A 63 -8.93 -16.43 12.06
C PHE A 63 -7.88 -16.38 10.93
N PRO A 64 -7.82 -15.31 10.11
CA PRO A 64 -6.84 -15.20 9.03
C PRO A 64 -5.38 -15.33 9.51
N ASN A 65 -4.56 -16.02 8.71
CA ASN A 65 -3.14 -16.16 8.97
C ASN A 65 -2.29 -14.98 8.46
N LYS A 66 -2.91 -13.99 7.81
CA LYS A 66 -2.28 -12.75 7.39
C LYS A 66 -2.99 -11.51 7.98
N LEU A 67 -2.22 -10.51 8.37
CA LEU A 67 -2.68 -9.19 8.80
C LEU A 67 -2.13 -8.15 7.83
N ILE A 68 -3.01 -7.34 7.26
CA ILE A 68 -2.63 -6.13 6.52
C ILE A 68 -3.03 -4.92 7.37
N TYR A 69 -2.04 -4.14 7.79
CA TYR A 69 -2.22 -2.92 8.55
C TYR A 69 -2.07 -1.71 7.62
N ILE A 70 -3.15 -1.00 7.39
CA ILE A 70 -3.28 0.07 6.40
C ILE A 70 -3.27 1.43 7.07
N VAL A 71 -2.40 2.31 6.58
CA VAL A 71 -2.30 3.71 7.03
C VAL A 71 -2.53 4.70 5.88
N PRO A 72 -3.09 5.89 6.16
CA PRO A 72 -3.30 6.93 5.14
C PRO A 72 -2.00 7.69 4.82
N LEU A 73 -1.04 7.71 5.75
CA LEU A 73 0.20 8.48 5.65
C LEU A 73 1.44 7.57 5.69
N ARG A 74 2.41 7.84 4.80
CA ARG A 74 3.64 7.04 4.66
C ARG A 74 4.47 6.95 5.94
N THR A 75 4.60 8.05 6.66
CA THR A 75 5.45 8.18 7.87
C THR A 75 4.94 7.36 9.05
N LEU A 76 3.62 7.12 9.10
CA LEU A 76 3.00 6.31 10.14
C LEU A 76 3.34 4.82 9.98
N ALA A 77 3.47 4.34 8.73
CA ALA A 77 3.70 2.92 8.43
C ALA A 77 4.97 2.37 9.08
N THR A 78 6.11 3.06 8.91
CA THR A 78 7.41 2.64 9.44
C THR A 78 7.43 2.54 10.97
N SER A 79 6.97 3.61 11.64
CA SER A 79 6.92 3.68 13.12
C SER A 79 6.03 2.58 13.71
N LEU A 80 4.88 2.30 13.08
CA LEU A 80 3.99 1.23 13.50
C LEU A 80 4.57 -0.15 13.22
N ARG A 81 5.26 -0.35 12.09
CA ARG A 81 5.95 -1.60 11.78
C ARG A 81 7.01 -1.93 12.84
N ASP A 82 7.84 -0.96 13.21
CA ASP A 82 8.87 -1.18 14.23
C ASP A 82 8.29 -1.48 15.61
N ARG A 83 7.16 -0.84 15.95
CA ARG A 83 6.40 -1.16 17.16
C ARG A 83 5.85 -2.58 17.11
N ALA A 84 5.28 -3.00 15.98
CA ALA A 84 4.76 -4.36 15.79
C ALA A 84 5.84 -5.43 15.90
N VAL A 85 7.03 -5.20 15.32
CA VAL A 85 8.18 -6.10 15.46
C VAL A 85 8.54 -6.35 16.92
N LYS A 86 8.51 -5.30 17.76
CA LYS A 86 8.74 -5.45 19.21
C LYS A 86 7.66 -6.29 19.88
N LEU A 87 6.39 -6.02 19.56
CA LEU A 87 5.25 -6.77 20.11
C LEU A 87 5.31 -8.25 19.73
N VAL A 88 5.60 -8.55 18.46
CA VAL A 88 5.79 -9.92 17.96
C VAL A 88 6.92 -10.61 18.72
N LYS A 89 8.09 -9.99 18.85
CA LYS A 89 9.21 -10.58 19.60
C LYS A 89 8.88 -10.87 21.06
N THR A 90 8.19 -9.94 21.74
CA THR A 90 7.72 -10.17 23.11
C THR A 90 6.77 -11.37 23.17
N TRP A 91 5.81 -11.44 22.25
CA TRP A 91 4.87 -12.56 22.18
C TRP A 91 5.58 -13.90 21.90
N GLU A 92 6.48 -13.95 20.91
CA GLU A 92 7.23 -15.16 20.54
C GLU A 92 8.14 -15.66 21.68
N SER A 93 8.64 -14.77 22.54
CA SER A 93 9.46 -15.15 23.69
C SER A 93 8.69 -15.96 24.75
N VAL A 94 7.36 -15.79 24.81
CA VAL A 94 6.48 -16.49 25.75
C VAL A 94 5.69 -17.60 25.06
N HIS A 95 5.34 -17.41 23.79
CA HIS A 95 4.57 -18.33 22.97
C HIS A 95 5.31 -18.62 21.65
N PRO A 96 6.33 -19.49 21.65
CA PRO A 96 7.12 -19.77 20.46
C PRO A 96 6.24 -20.37 19.35
N PRO A 97 6.09 -19.69 18.19
CA PRO A 97 5.34 -20.23 17.06
C PRO A 97 6.15 -21.34 16.36
N LYS A 98 5.47 -22.13 15.50
CA LYS A 98 6.13 -23.15 14.65
C LYS A 98 7.24 -22.57 13.75
N ARG A 99 7.11 -21.29 13.40
CA ARG A 99 8.10 -20.48 12.69
C ARG A 99 7.98 -19.02 13.14
N PRO A 100 9.06 -18.24 13.09
CA PRO A 100 8.99 -16.81 13.35
C PRO A 100 8.01 -16.11 12.41
N LEU A 101 7.29 -15.13 12.94
CA LEU A 101 6.39 -14.28 12.14
C LEU A 101 7.19 -13.23 11.39
N VAL A 102 6.85 -13.04 10.11
CA VAL A 102 7.52 -12.10 9.21
C VAL A 102 6.71 -10.81 9.16
N VAL A 103 7.30 -9.72 9.63
CA VAL A 103 6.69 -8.37 9.61
C VAL A 103 7.38 -7.53 8.54
N THR A 104 6.61 -7.02 7.57
CA THR A 104 7.14 -6.30 6.41
C THR A 104 6.49 -4.92 6.23
N LEU A 105 7.12 -4.08 5.39
CA LEU A 105 6.64 -2.75 5.04
C LEU A 105 6.46 -2.60 3.51
N GLN A 106 5.26 -2.22 3.06
CA GLN A 106 4.95 -1.97 1.66
C GLN A 106 4.43 -0.56 1.46
N THR A 107 5.33 0.37 1.13
CA THR A 107 5.02 1.77 0.83
C THR A 107 5.66 2.18 -0.50
N GLY A 108 5.30 3.36 -1.02
CA GLY A 108 5.94 3.88 -2.24
C GLY A 108 7.45 4.17 -2.10
N GLU A 109 7.93 4.43 -0.88
CA GLU A 109 9.35 4.73 -0.60
C GLU A 109 10.13 3.47 -0.22
N ASN A 110 9.49 2.60 0.57
CA ASN A 110 10.03 1.32 1.02
C ASN A 110 9.14 0.18 0.49
N PRO A 111 9.38 -0.32 -0.74
CA PRO A 111 8.62 -1.43 -1.31
C PRO A 111 9.23 -2.77 -0.90
N GLU A 112 9.28 -3.07 0.40
CA GLU A 112 9.95 -4.27 0.92
C GLU A 112 9.19 -5.56 0.55
N ASP A 113 7.87 -5.46 0.40
CA ASP A 113 6.97 -6.58 0.18
C ASP A 113 5.93 -6.28 -0.92
N PRO A 114 6.34 -6.24 -2.19
CA PRO A 114 5.48 -5.82 -3.30
C PRO A 114 4.32 -6.78 -3.57
N ARG A 115 4.38 -8.02 -3.07
CA ARG A 115 3.39 -9.10 -3.27
C ARG A 115 2.58 -9.43 -2.02
N PHE A 116 2.81 -8.72 -0.91
CA PHE A 116 2.17 -8.94 0.39
C PHE A 116 2.37 -10.37 0.91
N GLU A 117 3.60 -10.87 0.88
CA GLU A 117 3.96 -12.24 1.29
C GLU A 117 4.18 -12.39 2.81
N GLY A 118 4.54 -11.31 3.51
CA GLY A 118 4.70 -11.31 4.96
C GLY A 118 3.43 -11.69 5.73
N ASP A 119 3.60 -12.03 7.02
CA ASP A 119 2.48 -12.38 7.91
C ASP A 119 1.75 -11.13 8.41
N ILE A 120 2.51 -10.09 8.70
CA ILE A 120 2.01 -8.78 9.12
C ILE A 120 2.61 -7.74 8.18
N VAL A 121 1.79 -7.19 7.29
CA VAL A 121 2.25 -6.22 6.28
C VAL A 121 1.71 -4.84 6.61
N PHE A 122 2.61 -3.90 6.92
CA PHE A 122 2.25 -2.48 7.05
C PHE A 122 2.28 -1.83 5.66
N CYS A 123 1.19 -1.20 5.22
CA CYS A 123 1.14 -0.57 3.91
C CYS A 123 0.38 0.75 3.90
N THR A 124 0.58 1.54 2.85
CA THR A 124 -0.27 2.72 2.62
C THR A 124 -1.57 2.33 1.94
N ILE A 125 -2.62 3.12 2.15
CA ILE A 125 -3.91 2.93 1.47
C ILE A 125 -3.76 2.84 -0.06
N ASP A 126 -2.86 3.63 -0.66
CA ASP A 126 -2.58 3.61 -2.09
C ASP A 126 -2.06 2.24 -2.57
N GLN A 127 -1.20 1.58 -1.79
CA GLN A 127 -0.62 0.28 -2.15
C GLN A 127 -1.67 -0.84 -2.05
N LEU A 128 -2.53 -0.79 -1.02
CA LEU A 128 -3.63 -1.73 -0.89
C LEU A 128 -4.67 -1.54 -2.01
N LEU A 129 -5.20 -0.32 -2.17
CA LEU A 129 -6.30 -0.06 -3.10
C LEU A 129 -5.88 -0.27 -4.56
N SER A 130 -4.65 0.13 -4.94
CA SER A 130 -4.15 -0.15 -6.30
C SER A 130 -4.04 -1.65 -6.57
N SER A 131 -3.65 -2.43 -5.56
CA SER A 131 -3.61 -3.89 -5.64
C SER A 131 -4.99 -4.54 -5.74
N PHE A 132 -5.95 -4.06 -4.94
CA PHE A 132 -7.34 -4.51 -4.99
C PHE A 132 -8.01 -4.21 -6.34
N LEU A 133 -7.74 -3.03 -6.91
CA LEU A 133 -8.25 -2.60 -8.21
C LEU A 133 -7.53 -3.25 -9.40
N SER A 134 -6.68 -4.26 -9.17
CA SER A 134 -5.87 -4.92 -10.22
C SER A 134 -4.98 -3.93 -11.01
N ILE A 135 -4.56 -2.83 -10.40
CA ILE A 135 -3.66 -1.83 -11.00
C ILE A 135 -2.48 -1.50 -10.05
N PRO A 136 -1.81 -2.52 -9.46
CA PRO A 136 -0.85 -2.32 -8.39
C PRO A 136 0.30 -1.41 -8.81
N TYR A 137 0.70 -0.54 -7.87
CA TYR A 137 1.91 0.26 -8.02
C TYR A 137 3.19 -0.54 -7.73
N SER A 138 3.07 -1.63 -6.99
CA SER A 138 4.19 -2.44 -6.50
C SER A 138 4.71 -3.49 -7.49
N VAL A 139 3.88 -3.94 -8.44
CA VAL A 139 4.24 -5.00 -9.40
C VAL A 139 3.93 -4.59 -10.84
N GLY A 140 4.60 -5.27 -11.80
CA GLY A 140 4.42 -5.01 -13.24
C GLY A 140 3.01 -5.33 -13.74
N ARG A 141 2.65 -4.79 -14.92
CA ARG A 141 1.30 -4.94 -15.51
C ARG A 141 0.91 -6.41 -15.73
N GLY A 142 1.88 -7.27 -16.08
CA GLY A 142 1.63 -8.70 -16.26
C GLY A 142 1.26 -9.43 -14.96
N SER A 143 1.67 -8.93 -13.79
CA SER A 143 1.39 -9.52 -12.48
C SER A 143 0.28 -8.80 -11.71
N ALA A 144 -0.53 -8.00 -12.40
CA ALA A 144 -1.49 -7.11 -11.77
C ALA A 144 -2.58 -7.82 -10.94
N ASN A 145 -2.86 -9.08 -11.27
CA ASN A 145 -3.82 -9.98 -10.62
C ASN A 145 -3.30 -10.65 -9.33
N VAL A 146 -1.98 -10.67 -9.08
CA VAL A 146 -1.37 -11.42 -7.95
C VAL A 146 -1.82 -10.90 -6.59
N ASN A 147 -1.98 -9.58 -6.45
CA ASN A 147 -2.24 -8.97 -5.16
C ASN A 147 -3.73 -8.88 -4.82
N ALA A 148 -4.63 -8.89 -5.81
CA ALA A 148 -6.05 -8.64 -5.59
C ALA A 148 -6.67 -9.65 -4.61
N GLY A 149 -6.24 -10.92 -4.64
CA GLY A 149 -6.74 -11.96 -3.74
C GLY A 149 -6.34 -11.79 -2.28
N VAL A 150 -5.33 -10.97 -1.96
CA VAL A 150 -4.79 -10.86 -0.60
C VAL A 150 -5.82 -10.30 0.40
N VAL A 151 -6.70 -9.41 -0.05
CA VAL A 151 -7.68 -8.73 0.81
C VAL A 151 -8.75 -9.69 1.34
N PHE A 152 -9.01 -10.79 0.64
CA PHE A 152 -9.97 -11.81 1.03
C PHE A 152 -9.38 -12.85 2.00
N ALA A 153 -8.06 -12.88 2.13
CA ALA A 153 -7.33 -13.83 2.98
C ALA A 153 -6.65 -13.19 4.20
N SER A 154 -6.98 -11.93 4.50
CA SER A 154 -6.29 -11.13 5.51
C SER A 154 -7.25 -10.52 6.51
N TYR A 155 -6.84 -10.48 7.77
CA TYR A 155 -7.41 -9.54 8.74
C TYR A 155 -6.95 -8.12 8.35
N LEU A 156 -7.90 -7.22 8.10
CA LEU A 156 -7.62 -5.86 7.61
C LEU A 156 -7.76 -4.84 8.73
N VAL A 157 -6.75 -3.99 8.93
CA VAL A 157 -6.80 -2.89 9.90
C VAL A 157 -6.66 -1.57 9.17
N PHE A 158 -7.70 -0.74 9.18
CA PHE A 158 -7.67 0.61 8.63
C PHE A 158 -7.47 1.62 9.76
N ASP A 159 -6.27 2.19 9.85
CA ASP A 159 -5.95 3.23 10.83
C ASP A 159 -6.26 4.63 10.27
N GLU A 160 -6.72 5.53 11.13
CA GLU A 160 -7.10 6.91 10.80
C GLU A 160 -7.96 7.04 9.52
N LEU A 161 -9.02 6.22 9.43
CA LEU A 161 -9.93 6.15 8.27
C LEU A 161 -10.48 7.51 7.82
N HIS A 162 -10.65 8.45 8.76
CA HIS A 162 -11.16 9.80 8.50
C HIS A 162 -10.23 10.68 7.64
N LEU A 163 -8.97 10.27 7.43
CA LEU A 163 -8.01 11.00 6.60
C LEU A 163 -8.07 10.63 5.11
N LEU A 164 -8.91 9.67 4.73
CA LEU A 164 -9.08 9.26 3.34
C LEU A 164 -9.83 10.31 2.53
N ASP A 165 -9.55 10.38 1.22
CA ASP A 165 -10.29 11.26 0.29
C ASP A 165 -11.76 10.82 0.27
N PRO A 166 -12.72 11.68 0.69
CA PRO A 166 -14.11 11.29 0.87
C PRO A 166 -14.80 10.76 -0.37
N ASN A 167 -14.35 11.13 -1.58
CA ASN A 167 -14.99 10.74 -2.84
C ASN A 167 -14.20 9.68 -3.62
N ARG A 168 -12.98 9.34 -3.16
CA ARG A 168 -12.07 8.42 -3.85
C ARG A 168 -11.69 7.25 -2.95
N SER A 169 -10.52 7.32 -2.30
CA SER A 169 -10.01 6.24 -1.44
C SER A 169 -11.00 5.81 -0.37
N PHE A 170 -11.80 6.72 0.20
CA PHE A 170 -12.86 6.35 1.14
C PHE A 170 -13.96 5.53 0.45
N ALA A 171 -14.48 5.98 -0.69
CA ALA A 171 -15.50 5.26 -1.46
C ALA A 171 -15.02 3.88 -1.94
N THR A 172 -13.78 3.80 -2.43
CA THR A 172 -13.13 2.53 -2.81
C THR A 172 -12.94 1.61 -1.61
N THR A 173 -12.59 2.16 -0.44
CA THR A 173 -12.52 1.39 0.81
C THR A 173 -13.89 0.84 1.17
N LEU A 174 -14.96 1.63 1.09
CA LEU A 174 -16.32 1.13 1.34
C LEU A 174 -16.73 0.01 0.37
N LYS A 175 -16.39 0.13 -0.93
CA LYS A 175 -16.61 -0.94 -1.92
C LYS A 175 -15.82 -2.21 -1.56
N LEU A 176 -14.57 -2.08 -1.12
CA LEU A 176 -13.76 -3.20 -0.63
C LEU A 176 -14.38 -3.86 0.60
N LEU A 177 -14.75 -3.08 1.62
CA LEU A 177 -15.34 -3.59 2.87
C LEU A 177 -16.64 -4.39 2.62
N LYS A 178 -17.49 -3.92 1.70
CA LYS A 178 -18.68 -4.66 1.25
C LYS A 178 -18.35 -6.02 0.64
N GLN A 179 -17.23 -6.15 -0.07
CA GLN A 179 -16.83 -7.38 -0.74
C GLN A 179 -16.21 -8.41 0.22
N VAL A 180 -15.45 -7.96 1.21
CA VAL A 180 -14.83 -8.84 2.22
C VAL A 180 -15.78 -9.21 3.37
N GLN A 181 -16.95 -8.57 3.45
CA GLN A 181 -17.95 -8.80 4.48
C GLN A 181 -18.25 -10.31 4.65
N GLY A 182 -17.93 -10.81 5.84
CA GLY A 182 -18.11 -12.21 6.20
C GLY A 182 -17.00 -13.16 5.71
N VAL A 183 -16.14 -12.75 4.79
CA VAL A 183 -15.01 -13.58 4.36
C VAL A 183 -13.81 -13.30 5.28
N SER A 184 -13.47 -12.02 5.43
CA SER A 184 -12.34 -11.57 6.24
C SER A 184 -12.80 -10.53 7.27
N PRO A 185 -12.38 -10.65 8.54
CA PRO A 185 -12.65 -9.63 9.56
C PRO A 185 -11.87 -8.36 9.24
N TYR A 186 -12.45 -7.22 9.60
CA TYR A 186 -11.75 -5.94 9.53
C TYR A 186 -11.99 -5.07 10.77
N LEU A 187 -11.01 -4.25 11.08
CA LEU A 187 -11.03 -3.26 12.13
C LEU A 187 -10.82 -1.87 11.51
N LEU A 188 -11.80 -0.99 11.70
CA LEU A 188 -11.70 0.43 11.36
C LEU A 188 -11.37 1.19 12.63
N MET A 189 -10.31 1.98 12.64
CA MET A 189 -9.90 2.75 13.81
C MET A 189 -9.83 4.24 13.51
N THR A 190 -10.27 5.04 14.47
CA THR A 190 -10.24 6.50 14.36
C THR A 190 -10.34 7.17 15.73
N ALA A 191 -9.76 8.36 15.86
CA ALA A 191 -10.03 9.24 16.99
C ALA A 191 -11.17 10.24 16.72
N THR A 192 -11.41 10.59 15.45
CA THR A 192 -12.15 11.81 15.10
C THR A 192 -13.20 11.62 14.00
N LEU A 193 -13.88 10.47 13.95
CA LEU A 193 -15.06 10.34 13.08
C LEU A 193 -16.28 11.01 13.73
N THR A 194 -17.04 11.74 12.92
CA THR A 194 -18.36 12.25 13.28
C THR A 194 -19.37 11.12 13.44
N HIS A 195 -20.48 11.38 14.14
CA HIS A 195 -21.60 10.44 14.21
C HIS A 195 -22.20 10.21 12.82
N GLU A 196 -22.30 11.24 12.00
CA GLU A 196 -22.80 11.15 10.63
C GLU A 196 -21.95 10.21 9.79
N LEU A 197 -20.63 10.36 9.79
CA LEU A 197 -19.76 9.50 9.00
C LEU A 197 -19.73 8.07 9.54
N THR A 198 -19.83 7.88 10.85
CA THR A 198 -19.96 6.55 11.48
C THR A 198 -21.21 5.83 10.99
N GLN A 199 -22.36 6.51 11.04
CA GLN A 199 -23.63 5.96 10.58
C GLN A 199 -23.59 5.66 9.07
N GLN A 200 -22.97 6.53 8.27
CA GLN A 200 -22.79 6.31 6.84
C GLN A 200 -21.96 5.05 6.56
N VAL A 201 -20.81 4.89 7.22
CA VAL A 201 -19.97 3.70 7.05
C VAL A 201 -20.77 2.45 7.38
N GLN A 202 -21.43 2.42 8.54
CA GLN A 202 -22.26 1.29 8.94
C GLN A 202 -23.34 0.99 7.90
N GLN A 203 -24.14 1.98 7.49
CA GLN A 203 -25.18 1.79 6.47
C GLN A 203 -24.63 1.30 5.13
N GLU A 204 -23.50 1.85 4.69
CA GLU A 204 -22.93 1.51 3.40
C GLU A 204 -22.36 0.09 3.34
N VAL A 205 -21.69 -0.37 4.40
CA VAL A 205 -21.10 -1.72 4.45
C VAL A 205 -22.11 -2.81 4.81
N THR A 206 -23.29 -2.42 5.31
CA THR A 206 -24.33 -3.36 5.74
C THR A 206 -25.05 -3.99 4.54
N PRO A 207 -25.09 -5.33 4.44
CA PRO A 207 -25.91 -6.01 3.45
C PRO A 207 -27.40 -5.70 3.65
N ARG A 208 -28.19 -5.64 2.55
CA ARG A 208 -29.62 -5.25 2.59
C ARG A 208 -30.49 -6.03 3.59
N ASN A 209 -30.12 -7.27 3.92
CA ASN A 209 -30.89 -8.17 4.78
C ASN A 209 -30.32 -8.29 6.20
N CYS A 210 -29.44 -7.38 6.62
CA CYS A 210 -28.75 -7.43 7.90
C CYS A 210 -28.90 -6.08 8.62
N LYS A 211 -28.90 -6.09 9.96
CA LYS A 211 -28.90 -4.83 10.70
C LYS A 211 -27.50 -4.21 10.74
N PRO A 212 -27.37 -2.88 10.79
CA PRO A 212 -26.06 -2.24 10.81
C PRO A 212 -25.13 -2.69 11.93
N GLU A 213 -25.68 -2.91 13.14
CA GLU A 213 -24.95 -3.39 14.31
C GLU A 213 -24.42 -4.82 14.19
N GLU A 214 -25.07 -5.65 13.36
CA GLU A 214 -24.64 -7.03 13.07
C GLU A 214 -23.51 -7.04 12.02
N ALA A 215 -23.56 -6.10 11.07
CA ALA A 215 -22.57 -5.98 10.00
C ALA A 215 -21.26 -5.31 10.47
N LEU A 216 -21.37 -4.29 11.34
CA LEU A 216 -20.24 -3.52 11.86
C LEU A 216 -20.52 -3.05 13.29
N SER A 217 -19.88 -3.70 14.27
CA SER A 217 -19.98 -3.34 15.69
C SER A 217 -19.22 -2.04 15.98
N LEU A 218 -19.89 -1.05 16.56
CA LEU A 218 -19.26 0.15 17.10
C LEU A 218 -18.74 -0.13 18.51
N VAL A 219 -17.47 0.17 18.77
CA VAL A 219 -16.87 0.16 20.12
C VAL A 219 -16.38 1.56 20.44
N ASN A 220 -16.91 2.14 21.52
CA ASN A 220 -16.52 3.44 22.04
C ASN A 220 -15.68 3.30 23.31
N VAL A 221 -14.79 4.27 23.53
CA VAL A 221 -14.08 4.40 24.81
C VAL A 221 -14.89 5.30 25.74
N GLU A 222 -15.41 4.73 26.82
CA GLU A 222 -16.30 5.41 27.75
C GLU A 222 -15.95 5.14 29.21
N GLY A 223 -16.57 5.88 30.13
CA GLY A 223 -16.52 5.61 31.57
C GLY A 223 -15.10 5.58 32.15
N ASN A 224 -14.76 4.48 32.82
CA ASN A 224 -13.48 4.34 33.52
C ASN A 224 -12.28 4.29 32.56
N ASP A 225 -12.43 3.66 31.40
CA ASP A 225 -11.37 3.60 30.39
C ASP A 225 -10.98 5.00 29.94
N LEU A 226 -11.98 5.84 29.67
CA LEU A 226 -11.74 7.20 29.24
C LEU A 226 -11.00 8.00 30.32
N LYS A 227 -11.44 7.90 31.59
CA LYS A 227 -10.76 8.53 32.74
C LYS A 227 -9.31 8.08 32.87
N GLN A 228 -9.01 6.80 32.65
CA GLN A 228 -7.64 6.28 32.70
C GLN A 228 -6.77 6.74 31.52
N ILE A 229 -7.35 6.90 30.33
CA ILE A 229 -6.61 7.33 29.13
C ILE A 229 -6.31 8.83 29.19
N GLU A 230 -7.28 9.62 29.63
CA GLU A 230 -7.05 11.05 29.89
C GLU A 230 -6.10 11.22 31.07
N GLY A 231 -6.23 10.37 32.09
CA GLY A 231 -5.44 10.49 33.31
C GLY A 231 -5.64 11.85 33.95
N SER A 232 -4.55 12.38 34.51
CA SER A 232 -4.48 13.71 35.13
C SER A 232 -4.05 14.82 34.15
N ARG A 233 -3.91 14.52 32.85
CA ARG A 233 -3.40 15.51 31.88
C ARG A 233 -4.42 16.64 31.67
N GLN A 234 -3.93 17.85 31.46
CA GLN A 234 -4.78 19.02 31.25
C GLN A 234 -4.36 19.79 30.00
N ARG A 235 -5.31 20.02 29.09
CA ARG A 235 -5.09 20.76 27.84
C ARG A 235 -6.11 21.87 27.71
N GLN A 236 -5.62 23.10 27.60
CA GLN A 236 -6.42 24.29 27.36
C GLN A 236 -6.31 24.72 25.90
N PHE A 237 -7.40 25.22 25.32
CA PHE A 237 -7.43 25.72 23.95
C PHE A 237 -7.76 27.21 23.95
N ILE A 238 -6.85 28.01 23.40
CA ILE A 238 -6.89 29.47 23.51
C ILE A 238 -6.84 30.08 22.11
N PRO A 239 -7.93 30.71 21.62
CA PRO A 239 -7.94 31.39 20.33
C PRO A 239 -7.21 32.74 20.39
N CYS A 240 -6.10 32.92 19.69
CA CYS A 240 -5.29 34.13 19.72
C CYS A 240 -5.67 35.11 18.60
N GLU A 241 -6.02 36.34 18.95
CA GLU A 241 -6.33 37.41 17.98
C GLU A 241 -5.07 38.08 17.42
N GLU A 242 -4.00 38.19 18.22
CA GLU A 242 -2.68 38.62 17.74
C GLU A 242 -2.14 37.60 16.72
N PRO A 243 -1.60 38.02 15.56
CA PRO A 243 -1.03 37.10 14.58
C PRO A 243 0.16 36.32 15.13
N LEU A 244 0.31 35.05 14.72
CA LEU A 244 1.50 34.24 15.04
C LEU A 244 2.75 34.89 14.42
N SER A 245 3.76 35.17 15.24
CA SER A 245 5.06 35.70 14.79
C SER A 245 6.21 35.20 15.69
N ALA A 246 7.45 35.43 15.26
CA ALA A 246 8.63 35.08 16.04
C ALA A 246 8.67 35.82 17.39
N GLU A 247 8.26 37.09 17.42
CA GLU A 247 8.20 37.92 18.62
C GLU A 247 7.17 37.41 19.62
N VAL A 248 6.02 36.95 19.14
CA VAL A 248 4.97 36.36 19.99
C VAL A 248 5.45 35.06 20.64
N ILE A 249 6.12 34.20 19.87
CA ILE A 249 6.70 32.95 20.39
C ILE A 249 7.77 33.25 21.44
N LEU A 250 8.70 34.17 21.14
CA LEU A 250 9.77 34.55 22.06
C LEU A 250 9.20 35.16 23.36
N ARG A 251 8.17 36.01 23.24
CA ARG A 251 7.47 36.59 24.38
C ARG A 251 6.85 35.51 25.27
N ASP A 252 6.12 34.54 24.71
CA ASP A 252 5.55 33.43 25.48
C ASP A 252 6.63 32.59 26.16
N VAL A 253 7.72 32.25 25.44
CA VAL A 253 8.85 31.50 25.98
C VAL A 253 9.44 32.19 27.21
N GLN A 254 9.68 33.49 27.13
CA GLN A 254 10.29 34.26 28.20
C GLN A 254 9.34 34.48 29.38
N GLN A 255 8.08 34.81 29.12
CA GLN A 255 7.11 35.13 30.17
C GLN A 255 6.70 33.90 31.00
N ASN A 256 6.66 32.73 30.36
CA ASN A 256 6.18 31.49 30.98
C ASN A 256 7.29 30.47 31.25
N ASP A 257 8.56 30.87 31.14
CA ASP A 257 9.76 30.00 31.26
C ASP A 257 9.61 28.67 30.53
N ARG A 258 9.16 28.72 29.27
CA ARG A 258 8.92 27.52 28.46
C ARG A 258 10.24 26.81 28.19
N LYS A 259 10.25 25.49 28.31
CA LYS A 259 11.37 24.62 27.97
C LYS A 259 11.15 23.82 26.69
N ARG A 260 9.89 23.47 26.39
CA ARG A 260 9.53 22.66 25.22
C ARG A 260 8.32 23.24 24.52
N VAL A 261 8.56 23.83 23.35
CA VAL A 261 7.57 24.53 22.54
C VAL A 261 7.43 23.85 21.19
N ILE A 262 6.20 23.62 20.75
CA ILE A 262 5.89 23.20 19.38
C ILE A 262 5.18 24.34 18.65
N VAL A 263 5.57 24.58 17.41
CA VAL A 263 4.94 25.55 16.52
C VAL A 263 4.57 24.85 15.22
N ILE A 264 3.30 24.92 14.83
CA ILE A 264 2.79 24.25 13.63
C ILE A 264 2.26 25.27 12.62
N CYS A 265 2.92 25.31 11.48
CA CYS A 265 2.48 26.07 10.30
C CYS A 265 1.75 25.12 9.33
N ASN A 266 0.76 25.64 8.61
CA ASN A 266 0.03 24.83 7.64
C ASN A 266 0.84 24.55 6.36
N THR A 267 1.89 25.32 6.11
CA THR A 267 2.70 25.20 4.89
C THR A 267 4.19 25.18 5.18
N VAL A 268 4.95 24.51 4.30
CA VAL A 268 6.41 24.38 4.43
C VAL A 268 7.08 25.75 4.37
N ALA A 269 6.65 26.60 3.46
CA ALA A 269 7.27 27.88 3.25
C ALA A 269 7.10 28.83 4.45
N ARG A 270 5.90 28.87 5.03
CA ARG A 270 5.64 29.60 6.29
C ARG A 270 6.48 29.07 7.44
N SER A 271 6.67 27.74 7.53
CA SER A 271 7.52 27.14 8.56
C SER A 271 9.00 27.51 8.39
N GLN A 272 9.53 27.54 7.16
CA GLN A 272 10.89 27.94 6.86
C GLN A 272 11.11 29.43 7.19
N SER A 273 10.19 30.31 6.77
CA SER A 273 10.32 31.74 7.09
C SER A 273 10.25 32.03 8.58
N LEU A 274 9.33 31.40 9.30
CA LEU A 274 9.23 31.56 10.76
C LEU A 274 10.48 31.06 11.47
N PHE A 275 11.03 29.94 11.03
CA PHE A 275 12.30 29.42 11.52
C PHE A 275 13.42 30.45 11.38
N GLN A 276 13.57 31.05 10.19
CA GLN A 276 14.57 32.09 9.97
C GLN A 276 14.33 33.33 10.84
N ASN A 277 13.07 33.79 10.96
CA ASN A 277 12.71 34.96 11.76
C ASN A 277 13.04 34.75 13.24
N LEU A 278 12.69 33.56 13.77
CA LEU A 278 12.97 33.23 15.15
C LEU A 278 14.48 33.05 15.38
N ARG A 279 15.21 32.44 14.43
CA ARG A 279 16.67 32.29 14.50
C ARG A 279 17.40 33.63 14.51
N ASP A 280 16.88 34.64 13.80
CA ASP A 280 17.46 35.98 13.75
C ASP A 280 17.37 36.74 15.10
N ILE A 281 16.37 36.44 15.94
CA ILE A 281 16.10 37.17 17.19
C ILE A 281 16.28 36.35 18.47
N ALA A 282 16.36 35.02 18.38
CA ALA A 282 16.41 34.15 19.54
C ALA A 282 17.81 34.16 20.21
N PRO A 283 17.88 34.21 21.55
CA PRO A 283 19.14 34.06 22.28
C PRO A 283 19.67 32.62 22.16
N GLU A 284 20.96 32.43 22.45
CA GLU A 284 21.63 31.12 22.35
C GLU A 284 21.05 30.03 23.27
N THR A 285 20.33 30.44 24.32
CA THR A 285 19.60 29.56 25.25
C THR A 285 18.37 28.90 24.63
N ILE A 286 17.92 29.39 23.47
CA ILE A 286 16.80 28.81 22.70
C ILE A 286 17.37 28.03 21.52
N LYS A 287 17.13 26.71 21.49
CA LYS A 287 17.48 25.83 20.39
C LYS A 287 16.27 25.59 19.50
N ILE A 288 16.37 26.05 18.25
CA ILE A 288 15.27 25.94 17.28
C ILE A 288 15.56 24.77 16.34
N VAL A 289 14.54 23.96 16.07
CA VAL A 289 14.59 22.83 15.13
C VAL A 289 13.45 22.96 14.13
N LEU A 290 13.70 22.71 12.85
CA LEU A 290 12.68 22.69 11.80
C LEU A 290 12.45 21.25 11.32
N LEU A 291 11.19 20.86 11.11
CA LEU A 291 10.84 19.58 10.52
C LEU A 291 9.65 19.68 9.57
N HIS A 292 9.82 19.26 8.32
CA HIS A 292 8.78 19.24 7.30
C HIS A 292 9.06 18.22 6.18
N ALA A 293 8.17 18.09 5.19
CA ALA A 293 8.27 17.08 4.14
C ALA A 293 9.41 17.31 3.11
N ARG A 294 10.02 18.50 3.06
CA ARG A 294 11.08 18.86 2.11
C ARG A 294 12.52 18.59 2.59
N PHE A 295 12.72 17.65 3.52
CA PHE A 295 14.05 17.15 3.89
C PHE A 295 14.38 15.87 3.14
N LEU A 296 15.67 15.62 2.93
CA LEU A 296 16.14 14.29 2.52
C LEU A 296 15.78 13.24 3.58
N PRO A 297 15.53 11.98 3.19
CA PRO A 297 15.15 10.94 4.13
C PRO A 297 16.11 10.76 5.31
N GLU A 298 17.42 10.88 5.07
CA GLU A 298 18.45 10.70 6.10
C GLU A 298 18.46 11.87 7.11
N ASP A 299 18.48 13.11 6.63
CA ASP A 299 18.43 14.31 7.51
C ASP A 299 17.13 14.35 8.33
N ARG A 300 16.02 13.96 7.70
CA ARG A 300 14.73 13.82 8.36
C ARG A 300 14.80 12.79 9.48
N LYS A 301 15.35 11.61 9.21
CA LYS A 301 15.50 10.52 10.19
C LYS A 301 16.35 10.96 11.39
N GLN A 302 17.45 11.66 11.15
CA GLN A 302 18.31 12.21 12.20
C GLN A 302 17.57 13.24 13.06
N THR A 303 16.83 14.15 12.42
CA THR A 303 16.01 15.16 13.11
C THR A 303 14.92 14.52 13.95
N GLU A 304 14.18 13.54 13.40
CA GLU A 304 13.15 12.80 14.14
C GLU A 304 13.74 12.07 15.35
N ALA A 305 14.89 11.42 15.21
CA ALA A 305 15.59 10.76 16.32
C ALA A 305 16.01 11.75 17.42
N LYS A 306 16.48 12.95 17.05
CA LYS A 306 16.81 14.02 17.99
C LYS A 306 15.56 14.50 18.75
N LEU A 307 14.46 14.75 18.05
CA LEU A 307 13.21 15.21 18.65
C LEU A 307 12.59 14.18 19.60
N GLN A 308 12.67 12.89 19.26
CA GLN A 308 12.22 11.80 20.13
C GLN A 308 12.98 11.75 21.47
N ARG A 309 14.20 12.29 21.54
CA ARG A 309 14.95 12.40 22.80
C ARG A 309 14.57 13.67 23.57
N ILE A 310 14.55 14.83 22.89
CA ILE A 310 14.31 16.14 23.51
C ILE A 310 12.87 16.28 24.03
N PHE A 311 11.88 15.85 23.24
CA PHE A 311 10.46 15.97 23.57
C PHE A 311 9.88 14.67 24.15
N ALA A 312 10.72 13.83 24.77
CA ALA A 312 10.31 12.57 25.41
C ALA A 312 9.51 12.80 26.71
N LYS A 313 8.76 11.78 27.18
CA LYS A 313 8.08 11.83 28.48
C LYS A 313 9.07 12.11 29.64
N ASN A 314 10.17 11.36 29.67
CA ASN A 314 11.16 11.40 30.75
C ASN A 314 12.33 12.32 30.39
N TRP A 315 12.05 13.47 29.79
CA TRP A 315 13.10 14.43 29.47
C TRP A 315 13.76 14.97 30.74
N THR A 316 15.00 15.43 30.62
CA THR A 316 15.75 16.07 31.70
C THR A 316 15.99 17.52 31.32
N ASP A 317 15.71 18.44 32.25
CA ASP A 317 15.96 19.86 32.05
C ASP A 317 17.46 20.14 32.07
N ASP A 318 17.99 20.59 30.94
CA ASP A 318 19.38 20.99 30.74
C ASP A 318 19.57 22.52 30.81
N GLY A 319 18.53 23.26 31.17
CA GLY A 319 18.51 24.71 31.27
C GLY A 319 18.25 25.42 29.94
N LEU A 320 18.01 24.69 28.85
CA LEU A 320 17.73 25.26 27.52
C LEU A 320 16.22 25.20 27.19
N CYS A 321 15.79 26.08 26.29
CA CYS A 321 14.47 26.02 25.68
C CYS A 321 14.58 25.44 24.27
N TYR A 322 13.78 24.42 23.98
CA TYR A 322 13.70 23.79 22.67
C TYR A 322 12.40 24.18 21.96
N VAL A 323 12.54 24.78 20.78
CA VAL A 323 11.42 25.18 19.92
C VAL A 323 11.44 24.33 18.66
N LEU A 324 10.42 23.49 18.48
CA LEU A 324 10.20 22.75 17.26
C LEU A 324 9.22 23.52 16.37
N ILE A 325 9.67 23.98 15.21
CA ILE A 325 8.79 24.49 14.16
C ILE A 325 8.54 23.35 13.17
N SER A 326 7.28 23.09 12.85
CA SER A 326 6.92 21.99 11.96
C SER A 326 5.67 22.28 11.14
N THR A 327 5.35 21.33 10.26
CA THR A 327 4.08 21.26 9.53
C THR A 327 3.26 20.05 10.00
N GLN A 328 2.34 19.56 9.19
CA GLN A 328 1.51 18.38 9.51
C GLN A 328 2.32 17.09 9.71
N VAL A 329 3.62 17.09 9.42
CA VAL A 329 4.46 15.88 9.49
C VAL A 329 4.59 15.29 10.89
N ILE A 330 4.32 16.06 11.95
CA ILE A 330 4.35 15.60 13.36
C ILE A 330 2.96 15.18 13.89
N GLU A 331 1.89 15.36 13.11
CA GLU A 331 0.50 15.02 13.52
C GLU A 331 0.34 13.51 13.77
N ALA A 332 1.09 12.68 13.07
CA ALA A 332 1.08 11.22 13.18
C ALA A 332 2.49 10.63 13.20
N GLY A 333 2.68 9.50 13.89
CA GLY A 333 3.91 8.69 13.80
C GLY A 333 5.06 9.05 14.75
N ILE A 334 5.02 10.21 15.42
CA ILE A 334 6.08 10.65 16.35
C ILE A 334 5.53 10.80 17.78
N ASN A 335 6.18 10.16 18.75
CA ASN A 335 5.78 10.14 20.17
C ASN A 335 6.48 11.24 20.98
N ILE A 336 6.01 12.48 20.85
CA ILE A 336 6.59 13.68 21.49
C ILE A 336 5.54 14.47 22.30
N THR A 337 5.99 15.26 23.27
CA THR A 337 5.16 16.14 24.12
C THR A 337 5.78 17.52 24.32
N SER A 338 4.95 18.53 24.55
CA SER A 338 5.34 19.94 24.77
C SER A 338 4.48 20.59 25.85
N GLN A 339 4.97 21.69 26.42
CA GLN A 339 4.24 22.50 27.41
C GLN A 339 3.27 23.47 26.73
N VAL A 340 3.61 23.92 25.53
CA VAL A 340 2.80 24.83 24.74
C VAL A 340 2.91 24.49 23.26
N MET A 341 1.79 24.63 22.57
CA MET A 341 1.70 24.49 21.13
C MET A 341 1.13 25.76 20.52
N HIS A 342 1.91 26.43 19.68
CA HIS A 342 1.42 27.48 18.81
C HIS A 342 1.01 26.85 17.48
N THR A 343 -0.23 27.01 17.03
CA THR A 343 -0.67 26.43 15.76
C THR A 343 -1.45 27.45 14.95
N GLN A 344 -1.20 27.48 13.64
CA GLN A 344 -2.13 28.14 12.73
C GLN A 344 -3.49 27.44 12.77
N LEU A 345 -4.55 28.23 12.53
CA LEU A 345 -5.91 27.72 12.40
C LEU A 345 -5.97 26.66 11.30
N CYS A 346 -6.64 25.56 11.61
CA CYS A 346 -6.84 24.40 10.75
C CYS A 346 -8.18 23.75 11.13
N PRO A 347 -8.67 22.78 10.35
CA PRO A 347 -9.88 22.05 10.70
C PRO A 347 -9.75 21.32 12.04
N MET A 348 -10.86 21.19 12.79
CA MET A 348 -10.86 20.67 14.16
C MET A 348 -10.21 19.29 14.33
N ASN A 349 -10.35 18.39 13.36
CA ASN A 349 -9.71 17.05 13.41
C ASN A 349 -8.16 17.17 13.39
N ALA A 350 -7.61 18.00 12.50
CA ALA A 350 -6.19 18.29 12.45
C ALA A 350 -5.72 19.00 13.74
N LEU A 351 -6.50 19.98 14.23
CA LEU A 351 -6.19 20.69 15.48
C LEU A 351 -6.06 19.74 16.67
N LEU A 352 -6.97 18.78 16.82
CA LEU A 352 -6.95 17.80 17.91
C LEU A 352 -5.80 16.80 17.77
N GLN A 353 -5.47 16.38 16.54
CA GLN A 353 -4.30 15.54 16.28
C GLN A 353 -2.98 16.24 16.62
N ARG A 354 -2.86 17.52 16.26
CA ARG A 354 -1.77 18.43 16.67
C ARG A 354 -1.71 18.53 18.19
N ALA A 355 -2.82 18.86 18.84
CA ALA A 355 -2.93 18.98 20.29
C ALA A 355 -2.58 17.69 21.04
N GLY A 356 -2.64 16.52 20.41
CA GLY A 356 -2.14 15.25 20.95
C GLY A 356 -0.61 15.19 21.14
N ARG A 357 0.13 16.26 20.81
CA ARG A 357 1.57 16.46 21.07
C ARG A 357 1.86 17.61 22.06
N CYS A 358 0.83 18.18 22.68
CA CYS A 358 0.91 19.12 23.79
C CYS A 358 0.30 18.44 25.02
N ALA A 359 0.98 18.42 26.17
CA ALA A 359 0.55 17.67 27.36
C ALA A 359 0.00 16.26 27.03
N ARG A 360 0.84 15.47 26.34
CA ARG A 360 0.49 14.15 25.81
C ARG A 360 0.34 13.11 26.92
N PHE A 361 1.17 13.18 27.96
CA PHE A 361 1.25 12.19 29.01
C PHE A 361 0.46 12.61 30.27
N ALA A 362 0.17 11.63 31.12
CA ALA A 362 -0.42 11.90 32.43
C ALA A 362 0.45 12.89 33.23
N ASP A 363 -0.20 13.68 34.08
CA ASP A 363 0.38 14.73 34.93
C ASP A 363 0.97 15.94 34.19
N GLU A 364 0.84 16.00 32.86
CA GLU A 364 1.23 17.17 32.08
C GLU A 364 0.08 18.17 31.95
N THR A 365 0.40 19.45 32.11
CA THR A 365 -0.50 20.57 31.80
C THR A 365 0.07 21.36 30.64
N GLY A 366 -0.76 21.67 29.64
CA GLY A 366 -0.31 22.35 28.44
C GLY A 366 -1.36 23.24 27.79
N GLN A 367 -0.88 24.19 26.99
CA GLN A 367 -1.70 25.18 26.31
C GLN A 367 -1.60 25.02 24.79
N VAL A 368 -2.74 25.04 24.11
CA VAL A 368 -2.85 25.05 22.65
C VAL A 368 -3.32 26.44 22.23
N LEU A 369 -2.38 27.23 21.73
CA LEU A 369 -2.58 28.59 21.27
C LEU A 369 -2.88 28.56 19.77
N VAL A 370 -4.09 28.94 19.39
CA VAL A 370 -4.60 28.82 18.00
C VAL A 370 -4.65 30.19 17.35
N TYR A 371 -3.93 30.36 16.24
CA TYR A 371 -3.75 31.65 15.58
C TYR A 371 -4.49 31.69 14.24
N ARG A 372 -5.43 32.62 14.10
CA ARG A 372 -6.16 32.82 12.84
C ARG A 372 -5.28 33.47 11.75
N GLN A 373 -4.33 34.30 12.14
CA GLN A 373 -3.41 34.98 11.23
C GLN A 373 -1.96 34.71 11.62
N MET A 374 -1.05 34.87 10.66
CA MET A 374 0.38 34.74 10.86
C MET A 374 1.08 35.91 10.17
N ARG A 375 2.09 36.48 10.82
CA ARG A 375 2.93 37.54 10.28
C ARG A 375 4.36 37.02 10.12
N VAL A 376 4.91 37.24 8.95
CA VAL A 376 6.32 36.97 8.64
C VAL A 376 6.97 38.31 8.31
N SER A 377 8.21 38.52 8.77
CA SER A 377 8.96 39.75 8.49
C SER A 377 9.24 39.94 6.99
N ASP A 378 9.30 41.19 6.55
CA ASP A 378 9.54 41.58 5.15
C ASP A 378 10.85 40.99 4.60
N LYS A 379 11.88 40.84 5.45
CA LYS A 379 13.20 40.28 5.11
C LYS A 379 13.14 38.84 4.59
N HIS A 380 12.20 38.04 5.07
CA HIS A 380 12.04 36.62 4.71
C HIS A 380 10.67 36.34 4.06
N GLN A 381 9.98 37.41 3.64
CA GLN A 381 8.67 37.35 3.00
C GLN A 381 8.75 36.69 1.62
N GLY A 382 9.89 36.77 0.90
CA GLY A 382 10.08 36.04 -0.36
C GLY A 382 9.95 34.51 -0.23
N LEU A 383 10.30 33.96 0.95
CA LEU A 383 10.08 32.54 1.28
C LEU A 383 8.62 32.25 1.67
N ALA A 384 7.92 33.16 2.37
CA ALA A 384 6.54 32.95 2.85
C ALA A 384 5.45 33.32 1.83
N ALA A 385 5.72 34.32 1.00
CA ALA A 385 4.87 34.75 -0.11
C ALA A 385 4.72 33.64 -1.16
N SER A 386 5.51 32.56 -1.09
CA SER A 386 5.47 31.41 -2.00
C SER A 386 4.11 30.71 -2.09
N GLU A 387 3.12 30.99 -1.22
CA GLU A 387 1.82 30.30 -1.22
C GLU A 387 0.61 31.21 -0.88
N ASP A 388 0.77 32.53 -0.70
CA ASP A 388 -0.36 33.44 -0.45
C ASP A 388 -1.13 33.84 -1.73
N ASP A 389 -0.63 33.46 -2.92
CA ASP A 389 -1.23 33.69 -4.25
C ASP A 389 -2.09 32.51 -4.73
N ASP A 390 -3.07 32.13 -3.92
CA ASP A 390 -4.14 31.19 -4.34
C ASP A 390 -5.04 31.80 -5.46
N GLU A 391 -4.79 33.07 -5.80
CA GLU A 391 -5.55 33.92 -6.72
C GLU A 391 -5.65 33.34 -8.14
N ALA A 392 -4.61 32.67 -8.63
CA ALA A 392 -4.62 32.19 -10.01
C ALA A 392 -4.85 30.68 -10.19
N ILE A 393 -4.95 29.89 -9.11
CA ILE A 393 -5.74 28.63 -9.14
C ILE A 393 -7.22 28.96 -9.07
N ALA A 394 -7.59 29.92 -8.22
CA ALA A 394 -8.92 30.52 -8.16
C ALA A 394 -9.39 31.05 -9.53
N GLN A 395 -8.56 31.77 -10.28
CA GLN A 395 -8.93 32.24 -11.63
C GLN A 395 -9.00 31.11 -12.68
N THR A 396 -8.10 30.12 -12.64
CA THR A 396 -8.09 29.01 -13.62
C THR A 396 -9.23 28.00 -13.36
N GLU A 397 -9.61 27.79 -12.10
CA GLU A 397 -10.64 26.82 -11.67
C GLU A 397 -11.96 27.49 -11.22
N ASN A 398 -12.11 28.80 -11.40
CA ASN A 398 -13.28 29.60 -11.00
C ASN A 398 -13.65 29.44 -9.50
N ARG A 399 -12.65 29.46 -8.61
CA ARG A 399 -12.75 29.30 -7.15
C ARG A 399 -12.36 30.58 -6.40
N LYS A 400 -12.67 30.71 -5.10
CA LYS A 400 -12.23 31.84 -4.26
C LYS A 400 -10.82 31.58 -3.68
N ARG A 401 -10.03 32.65 -3.46
CA ARG A 401 -8.73 32.61 -2.76
C ARG A 401 -8.91 31.97 -1.38
N ARG A 402 -8.10 30.96 -1.05
CA ARG A 402 -8.12 30.31 0.27
C ARG A 402 -7.12 30.96 1.22
N GLN A 403 -7.56 31.21 2.45
CA GLN A 403 -6.75 31.78 3.50
C GLN A 403 -5.96 30.70 4.29
N PHE A 404 -6.51 29.48 4.39
CA PHE A 404 -6.02 28.44 5.28
C PHE A 404 -5.46 27.20 4.54
N LEU A 405 -4.74 27.41 3.42
CA LEU A 405 -4.12 26.32 2.66
C LEU A 405 -3.32 25.35 3.58
N PRO A 406 -3.41 24.02 3.33
CA PRO A 406 -4.15 23.36 2.24
C PRO A 406 -5.65 23.14 2.53
N TYR A 407 -6.16 23.62 3.66
CA TYR A 407 -7.50 23.31 4.15
C TYR A 407 -8.60 24.18 3.54
N SER A 408 -9.85 23.75 3.74
CA SER A 408 -11.05 24.50 3.41
C SER A 408 -11.25 25.66 4.38
N ASP A 409 -11.46 26.87 3.85
CA ASP A 409 -11.73 28.04 4.67
C ASP A 409 -13.01 27.90 5.50
N LYS A 410 -14.07 27.30 4.92
CA LYS A 410 -15.34 27.07 5.62
C LYS A 410 -15.10 26.25 6.90
N THR A 411 -14.37 25.14 6.79
CA THR A 411 -14.13 24.22 7.91
C THR A 411 -13.18 24.83 8.96
N CYS A 412 -12.21 25.63 8.53
CA CYS A 412 -11.34 26.39 9.44
C CYS A 412 -12.11 27.46 10.21
N GLU A 413 -12.97 28.22 9.55
CA GLU A 413 -13.78 29.26 10.21
C GLU A 413 -14.80 28.65 11.18
N LEU A 414 -15.40 27.50 10.87
CA LEU A 414 -16.22 26.75 11.84
C LEU A 414 -15.40 26.34 13.08
N THR A 415 -14.16 25.91 12.89
CA THR A 415 -13.25 25.62 14.00
C THR A 415 -13.00 26.86 14.86
N TRP A 416 -12.80 28.01 14.23
CA TRP A 416 -12.61 29.29 14.93
C TRP A 416 -13.85 29.67 15.75
N THR A 417 -15.05 29.56 15.17
CA THR A 417 -16.32 29.82 15.85
C THR A 417 -16.48 28.96 17.10
N VAL A 418 -16.22 27.65 17.00
CA VAL A 418 -16.31 26.72 18.15
C VAL A 418 -15.34 27.12 19.27
N LEU A 419 -14.12 27.55 18.93
CA LEU A 419 -13.15 28.03 19.93
C LEU A 419 -13.57 29.35 20.58
N LEU A 420 -14.15 30.28 19.80
CA LEU A 420 -14.69 31.54 20.34
C LEU A 420 -15.90 31.32 21.24
N GLU A 421 -16.79 30.40 20.90
CA GLU A 421 -17.92 30.01 21.76
C GLU A 421 -17.44 29.38 23.07
N HIS A 422 -16.40 28.53 22.99
CA HIS A 422 -15.76 27.98 24.18
C HIS A 422 -15.20 29.09 25.08
N ARG A 423 -14.57 30.11 24.48
CA ARG A 423 -14.09 31.29 25.19
C ARG A 423 -15.19 32.12 25.82
N SER A 424 -16.20 32.49 25.03
CA SER A 424 -17.31 33.35 25.47
C SER A 424 -18.13 32.72 26.59
N ALA A 425 -18.14 31.39 26.66
CA ALA A 425 -18.73 30.64 27.78
C ALA A 425 -17.86 30.61 29.06
N GLY A 426 -16.72 31.32 29.09
CA GLY A 426 -15.81 31.35 30.24
C GLY A 426 -15.04 30.05 30.47
N ARG A 427 -14.89 29.21 29.43
CA ARG A 427 -14.29 27.86 29.56
C ARG A 427 -12.85 27.75 29.08
N VAL A 428 -12.20 28.85 28.67
CA VAL A 428 -10.81 28.84 28.12
C VAL A 428 -9.81 28.14 29.04
N ASP A 429 -9.93 28.39 30.35
CA ASP A 429 -9.01 27.86 31.35
C ASP A 429 -9.37 26.43 31.81
N LEU A 430 -10.48 25.87 31.32
CA LEU A 430 -10.90 24.52 31.65
C LEU A 430 -10.19 23.48 30.76
N PRO A 431 -9.80 22.32 31.32
CA PRO A 431 -9.23 21.26 30.54
C PRO A 431 -10.28 20.67 29.57
N VAL A 432 -9.86 20.46 28.33
CA VAL A 432 -10.69 19.85 27.28
C VAL A 432 -10.41 18.35 27.24
N GLY A 433 -11.44 17.57 27.61
CA GLY A 433 -11.46 16.11 27.50
C GLY A 433 -12.11 15.62 26.20
N PHE A 434 -12.01 14.32 25.93
CA PHE A 434 -12.42 13.65 24.70
C PHE A 434 -13.90 13.86 24.37
N ALA A 435 -14.79 13.92 25.37
CA ALA A 435 -16.21 14.19 25.12
C ALA A 435 -16.44 15.58 24.51
N ILE A 436 -15.66 16.58 24.93
CA ILE A 436 -15.71 17.93 24.34
C ILE A 436 -15.05 17.92 22.96
N GLU A 437 -13.92 17.23 22.81
CA GLU A 437 -13.25 17.04 21.52
C GLU A 437 -14.21 16.42 20.48
N GLU A 438 -14.95 15.39 20.86
CA GLU A 438 -15.96 14.73 20.03
C GLU A 438 -17.10 15.69 19.65
N ALA A 439 -17.64 16.44 20.60
CA ALA A 439 -18.68 17.44 20.33
C ALA A 439 -18.19 18.51 19.33
N TRP A 440 -16.94 18.97 19.50
CA TRP A 440 -16.32 19.93 18.58
C TRP A 440 -16.15 19.36 17.17
N ILE A 441 -15.72 18.11 17.04
CA ILE A 441 -15.60 17.44 15.73
C ILE A 441 -16.94 17.37 15.03
N ASN A 442 -17.99 16.93 15.74
CA ASN A 442 -19.34 16.84 15.17
C ASN A 442 -19.87 18.21 14.72
N ASN A 443 -19.66 19.26 15.53
CA ASN A 443 -20.10 20.62 15.18
C ASN A 443 -19.39 21.19 13.95
N VAL A 444 -18.10 20.87 13.75
CA VAL A 444 -17.30 21.41 12.64
C VAL A 444 -17.44 20.59 11.36
N HIS A 445 -17.46 19.27 11.46
CA HIS A 445 -17.35 18.37 10.29
C HIS A 445 -18.68 17.69 9.90
N GLY A 446 -19.68 17.62 10.79
CA GLY A 446 -20.89 16.84 10.55
C GLY A 446 -21.75 17.31 9.36
N GLU A 447 -21.77 18.61 9.06
CA GLU A 447 -22.42 19.12 7.83
C GLU A 447 -21.61 18.74 6.58
N GLU A 448 -20.28 18.88 6.63
CA GLU A 448 -19.40 18.52 5.52
C GLU A 448 -19.53 17.04 5.18
N ASP A 449 -19.49 16.15 6.19
CA ASP A 449 -19.63 14.71 6.01
C ASP A 449 -21.00 14.33 5.38
N ARG A 450 -22.08 15.02 5.76
CA ARG A 450 -23.40 14.83 5.13
C ARG A 450 -23.40 15.25 3.66
N VAL A 451 -22.77 16.39 3.35
CA VAL A 451 -22.65 16.86 1.96
C VAL A 451 -21.79 15.91 1.12
N GLN A 452 -20.67 15.41 1.65
CA GLN A 452 -19.81 14.45 0.94
C GLN A 452 -20.54 13.12 0.69
N ALA A 453 -21.35 12.64 1.64
CA ALA A 453 -22.18 11.45 1.42
C ALA A 453 -23.21 11.65 0.31
N GLY A 454 -23.86 12.81 0.26
CA GLY A 454 -24.76 13.18 -0.84
C GLY A 454 -24.05 13.15 -2.19
N LYS A 455 -22.82 13.69 -2.27
CA LYS A 455 -21.99 13.65 -3.48
C LYS A 455 -21.60 12.24 -3.89
N ARG A 456 -21.20 11.39 -2.94
CA ARG A 456 -20.92 9.97 -3.21
C ARG A 456 -22.13 9.25 -3.80
N LEU A 457 -23.32 9.48 -3.24
CA LEU A 457 -24.56 8.89 -3.74
C LEU A 457 -24.88 9.37 -5.17
N GLN A 458 -24.72 10.67 -5.44
CA GLN A 458 -24.95 11.24 -6.78
C GLN A 458 -23.96 10.72 -7.82
N ASN A 459 -22.68 10.57 -7.45
CA ASN A 459 -21.61 10.14 -8.34
C ASN A 459 -21.44 8.61 -8.40
N ARG A 460 -22.31 7.85 -7.73
CA ARG A 460 -22.16 6.40 -7.56
C ARG A 460 -22.06 5.68 -8.91
N SER A 461 -22.87 6.02 -9.89
CA SER A 461 -22.83 5.38 -11.21
C SER A 461 -21.48 5.57 -11.91
N GLN A 462 -20.90 6.77 -11.85
CA GLN A 462 -19.58 7.03 -12.41
C GLN A 462 -18.49 6.28 -11.65
N PHE A 463 -18.58 6.24 -10.32
CA PHE A 463 -17.65 5.47 -9.49
C PHE A 463 -17.66 3.98 -9.84
N GLU A 464 -18.84 3.37 -10.04
CA GLU A 464 -18.95 1.96 -10.43
C GLU A 464 -18.37 1.71 -11.83
N LEU A 465 -18.59 2.62 -12.79
CA LEU A 465 -17.95 2.54 -14.11
C LEU A 465 -16.42 2.60 -14.04
N ASP A 466 -15.89 3.54 -13.27
CA ASP A 466 -14.44 3.68 -13.05
C ASP A 466 -13.88 2.42 -12.35
N PHE A 467 -14.61 1.88 -11.37
CA PHE A 467 -14.26 0.65 -10.67
C PHE A 467 -14.17 -0.54 -11.64
N ASP A 468 -15.19 -0.72 -12.47
CA ASP A 468 -15.24 -1.80 -13.47
C ASP A 468 -14.12 -1.65 -14.52
N ASP A 469 -13.86 -0.42 -14.95
CA ASP A 469 -12.77 -0.09 -15.85
C ASP A 469 -11.39 -0.43 -15.28
N ALA A 470 -11.20 -0.24 -13.97
CA ALA A 470 -9.97 -0.65 -13.28
C ALA A 470 -9.88 -2.17 -13.15
N VAL A 471 -10.91 -2.80 -12.57
CA VAL A 471 -10.92 -4.20 -12.15
C VAL A 471 -11.00 -5.17 -13.32
N PHE A 472 -11.89 -4.93 -14.28
CA PHE A 472 -12.16 -5.84 -15.39
C PHE A 472 -11.38 -5.48 -16.67
N ARG A 473 -11.03 -4.20 -16.85
CA ARG A 473 -10.36 -3.72 -18.08
C ARG A 473 -8.92 -3.26 -17.87
N GLY A 474 -8.45 -3.16 -16.63
CA GLY A 474 -7.05 -2.81 -16.32
C GLY A 474 -6.67 -1.39 -16.73
N LYS A 475 -7.64 -0.48 -16.82
CA LYS A 475 -7.39 0.92 -17.14
C LYS A 475 -6.70 1.58 -15.94
N ARG A 476 -5.43 1.92 -16.07
CA ARG A 476 -4.65 2.51 -14.96
C ARG A 476 -4.95 3.98 -14.70
N HIS A 477 -5.45 4.72 -15.68
CA HIS A 477 -5.70 6.16 -15.53
C HIS A 477 -6.85 6.44 -14.55
N VAL A 478 -7.87 5.59 -14.48
CA VAL A 478 -8.99 5.73 -13.52
C VAL A 478 -8.55 5.59 -12.05
N ALA A 479 -7.33 5.16 -11.76
CA ALA A 479 -6.78 5.14 -10.40
C ALA A 479 -6.84 6.52 -9.73
N GLU A 480 -6.69 7.60 -10.51
CA GLU A 480 -6.74 8.96 -9.99
C GLU A 480 -8.13 9.36 -9.47
N ASN A 481 -9.18 8.72 -10.01
CA ASN A 481 -10.57 8.91 -9.61
C ASN A 481 -10.95 7.99 -8.44
N LEU A 482 -10.30 6.83 -8.30
CA LEU A 482 -10.66 5.82 -7.30
C LEU A 482 -9.81 5.86 -6.02
N ILE A 483 -8.54 6.23 -6.10
CA ILE A 483 -7.62 6.17 -4.96
C ILE A 483 -7.33 7.59 -4.48
N ARG A 484 -6.62 8.35 -5.31
CA ARG A 484 -6.14 9.69 -4.96
C ARG A 484 -5.75 10.44 -6.22
N GLN A 485 -6.18 11.69 -6.33
CA GLN A 485 -5.52 12.62 -7.24
C GLN A 485 -4.22 13.07 -6.57
N VAL A 486 -3.11 12.69 -7.19
CA VAL A 486 -1.80 13.03 -6.66
C VAL A 486 -1.60 14.52 -6.88
N ASP A 487 -1.74 15.34 -5.83
CA ASP A 487 -1.43 16.79 -5.90
C ASP A 487 0.09 17.04 -5.87
N ASN A 488 0.87 16.14 -5.27
CA ASN A 488 2.31 16.30 -5.17
C ASN A 488 3.07 15.70 -6.37
N ARG A 489 3.94 16.47 -7.00
CA ARG A 489 4.81 15.99 -8.08
C ARG A 489 6.14 15.49 -7.54
N SER A 490 6.66 14.45 -8.18
CA SER A 490 8.03 14.00 -7.94
C SER A 490 8.98 14.91 -8.71
N VAL A 491 9.77 15.67 -7.98
CA VAL A 491 10.69 16.66 -8.51
C VAL A 491 12.12 16.18 -8.32
N PHE A 492 12.87 16.19 -9.42
CA PHE A 492 14.27 15.77 -9.48
C PHE A 492 15.13 16.97 -9.85
N MET A 493 16.32 17.08 -9.26
CA MET A 493 17.26 18.14 -9.59
C MET A 493 18.49 17.54 -10.26
N VAL A 494 18.75 18.00 -11.49
CA VAL A 494 19.74 17.43 -12.39
C VAL A 494 20.44 18.59 -13.10
N GLU A 495 21.77 18.60 -13.10
CA GLU A 495 22.56 19.57 -13.86
C GLU A 495 22.37 19.38 -15.37
N ASP A 496 22.32 20.50 -16.09
CA ASP A 496 22.52 20.49 -17.54
C ASP A 496 24.01 20.27 -17.79
N ALA A 497 24.37 19.14 -18.38
CA ALA A 497 25.67 19.00 -19.02
C ALA A 497 25.63 19.82 -20.33
N ALA A 498 25.84 21.14 -20.24
CA ALA A 498 26.58 21.98 -21.20
C ALA A 498 26.12 23.45 -21.17
N ILE A 499 27.09 24.34 -20.97
CA ILE A 499 27.07 25.76 -21.35
C ILE A 499 27.34 25.92 -22.87
N ILE A 500 27.14 24.87 -23.68
CA ILE A 500 27.39 24.90 -25.12
C ILE A 500 26.24 24.23 -25.85
N ASP A 501 25.71 24.96 -26.82
CA ASP A 501 24.56 24.74 -27.70
C ASP A 501 24.67 23.46 -28.55
N LEU A 502 24.66 22.29 -27.92
CA LEU A 502 24.66 20.98 -28.59
C LEU A 502 23.63 20.06 -27.94
N ASP A 503 22.75 19.49 -28.79
CA ASP A 503 21.74 18.48 -28.48
C ASP A 503 22.16 17.50 -27.37
N ILE A 504 21.49 17.61 -26.22
CA ILE A 504 21.73 16.77 -25.05
C ILE A 504 21.23 15.35 -25.35
N SER A 505 22.17 14.44 -25.62
CA SER A 505 21.95 12.99 -25.74
C SER A 505 22.66 12.20 -24.63
N GLU A 506 22.86 12.78 -23.44
CA GLU A 506 23.24 12.00 -22.26
C GLU A 506 22.04 11.77 -21.33
N ASP A 507 21.64 10.50 -21.28
CA ASP A 507 20.49 9.94 -20.63
C ASP A 507 20.55 10.03 -19.09
N VAL A 508 19.87 11.00 -18.50
CA VAL A 508 19.70 11.05 -17.05
C VAL A 508 18.58 10.09 -16.63
N ASP A 509 18.96 8.94 -16.08
CA ASP A 509 17.99 8.01 -15.48
C ASP A 509 17.47 8.55 -14.13
N VAL A 510 16.41 9.37 -14.19
CA VAL A 510 15.72 9.90 -13.00
C VAL A 510 15.21 8.80 -12.06
N ARG A 511 15.07 7.54 -12.51
CA ARG A 511 14.66 6.41 -11.66
C ARG A 511 15.69 6.11 -10.56
N GLN A 512 16.96 6.46 -10.81
CA GLN A 512 18.07 6.28 -9.89
C GLN A 512 18.27 7.44 -8.91
N LEU A 513 17.50 8.53 -9.03
CA LEU A 513 17.65 9.74 -8.20
C LEU A 513 16.57 9.80 -7.11
N GLN A 514 16.91 10.36 -5.94
CA GLN A 514 15.93 10.64 -4.90
C GLN A 514 15.07 11.87 -5.29
N PRO A 515 13.73 11.72 -5.38
CA PRO A 515 12.84 12.84 -5.65
C PRO A 515 12.47 13.61 -4.38
N PHE A 516 12.13 14.88 -4.54
CA PHE A 516 11.32 15.62 -3.57
C PHE A 516 9.85 15.61 -3.99
N SER A 517 8.95 15.56 -3.01
CA SER A 517 7.51 15.60 -3.23
C SER A 517 7.00 17.04 -3.05
N LEU A 518 6.74 17.76 -4.13
CA LEU A 518 6.30 19.16 -4.09
C LEU A 518 4.84 19.32 -4.51
N PRO A 519 4.01 20.12 -3.80
CA PRO A 519 2.64 20.41 -4.21
C PRO A 519 2.58 21.08 -5.59
N ARG A 520 1.56 20.75 -6.38
CA ARG A 520 1.26 21.40 -7.67
C ARG A 520 1.15 22.92 -7.51
N THR A 521 0.58 23.41 -6.42
CA THR A 521 0.44 24.84 -6.12
C THR A 521 1.81 25.55 -6.05
N THR A 522 2.77 24.97 -5.33
CA THR A 522 4.15 25.47 -5.26
C THR A 522 4.79 25.56 -6.65
N LEU A 523 4.57 24.55 -7.50
CA LEU A 523 5.17 24.48 -8.84
C LEU A 523 4.56 25.50 -9.80
N ILE A 524 3.23 25.66 -9.78
CA ILE A 524 2.53 26.66 -10.60
C ILE A 524 2.99 28.07 -10.24
N LYS A 525 3.20 28.36 -8.95
CA LYS A 525 3.71 29.67 -8.55
C LYS A 525 5.11 29.92 -9.11
N LEU A 526 6.03 28.98 -8.91
CA LEU A 526 7.39 29.07 -9.43
C LEU A 526 7.40 29.30 -10.95
N TRP A 527 6.51 28.62 -11.68
CA TRP A 527 6.34 28.83 -13.12
C TRP A 527 5.96 30.27 -13.47
N ARG A 528 5.05 30.89 -12.71
CA ARG A 528 4.64 32.29 -12.98
C ARG A 528 5.76 33.28 -12.68
N GLU A 529 6.36 33.18 -11.50
CA GLU A 529 7.49 34.02 -11.12
C GLU A 529 8.61 33.94 -12.16
N TYR A 530 8.81 32.76 -12.76
CA TYR A 530 9.77 32.53 -13.82
C TYR A 530 9.39 33.17 -15.15
N VAL A 531 8.12 33.04 -15.56
CA VAL A 531 7.60 33.68 -16.78
C VAL A 531 7.67 35.20 -16.66
N ASP A 532 7.34 35.76 -15.49
CA ASP A 532 7.33 37.20 -15.24
C ASP A 532 8.75 37.80 -15.22
N SER A 533 9.75 37.03 -14.79
CA SER A 533 11.16 37.47 -14.67
C SER A 533 11.96 37.39 -15.98
N HIS A 534 11.34 36.98 -17.11
CA HIS A 534 11.96 36.93 -18.45
C HIS A 534 13.30 36.16 -18.51
N HIS A 535 13.47 35.14 -17.67
CA HIS A 535 14.68 34.31 -17.67
C HIS A 535 14.86 33.53 -19.00
N GLN A 536 16.10 33.47 -19.51
CA GLN A 536 16.42 32.88 -20.83
C GLN A 536 16.70 31.36 -20.81
N THR A 537 16.54 30.69 -19.67
CA THR A 537 16.85 29.25 -19.54
C THR A 537 15.58 28.37 -19.60
N TRP A 538 15.61 27.15 -19.07
CA TRP A 538 14.42 26.35 -18.77
C TRP A 538 14.24 26.26 -17.25
N LEU A 539 12.99 26.18 -16.76
CA LEU A 539 12.69 25.95 -15.34
C LEU A 539 12.35 24.49 -15.05
N PHE A 540 11.40 23.93 -15.79
CA PHE A 540 10.96 22.55 -15.66
C PHE A 540 11.16 21.78 -16.97
N LYS A 541 11.58 20.51 -16.86
CA LYS A 541 11.47 19.52 -17.92
C LYS A 541 10.52 18.40 -17.45
N LYS A 542 9.55 18.00 -18.28
CA LYS A 542 8.72 16.80 -18.02
C LYS A 542 9.49 15.54 -18.35
N VAL A 543 9.33 14.50 -17.53
CA VAL A 543 9.92 13.19 -17.79
C VAL A 543 8.89 12.33 -18.53
N GLU A 544 9.13 12.04 -19.80
CA GLU A 544 8.29 11.13 -20.58
C GLU A 544 8.82 9.70 -20.48
N SER A 545 7.94 8.75 -20.15
CA SER A 545 8.20 7.33 -20.42
C SER A 545 7.66 7.02 -21.80
N GLU A 546 8.52 6.73 -22.78
CA GLU A 546 8.05 6.22 -24.07
C GLU A 546 7.33 4.88 -23.82
N SER A 547 6.02 4.87 -24.06
CA SER A 547 5.25 3.65 -24.15
C SER A 547 5.36 3.13 -25.57
N LYS A 548 6.13 2.07 -25.79
CA LYS A 548 5.81 1.01 -26.76
C LYS A 548 6.81 -0.15 -26.73
N SER A 549 6.21 -1.35 -26.81
CA SER A 549 6.77 -2.63 -27.24
C SER A 549 7.85 -3.30 -26.39
N ALA A 550 7.86 -4.63 -26.53
CA ALA A 550 8.71 -5.60 -25.89
C ALA A 550 10.20 -5.22 -25.85
N GLU A 551 10.85 -5.55 -24.73
CA GLU A 551 12.28 -5.88 -24.64
C GLU A 551 13.32 -4.82 -25.07
N GLY A 552 13.00 -3.53 -24.98
CA GLY A 552 13.99 -2.44 -25.11
C GLY A 552 14.00 -1.50 -23.91
N TYR A 553 15.13 -1.38 -23.21
CA TYR A 553 15.35 -0.32 -22.23
C TYR A 553 15.59 1.02 -22.94
N VAL A 554 14.54 1.82 -23.14
CA VAL A 554 14.70 3.22 -23.55
C VAL A 554 14.81 4.10 -22.30
N LEU A 555 15.87 4.90 -22.23
CA LEU A 555 16.07 5.85 -21.14
C LEU A 555 15.06 7.02 -21.26
N PRO A 556 14.48 7.48 -20.14
CA PRO A 556 13.42 8.49 -20.17
C PRO A 556 13.96 9.83 -20.68
N LYS A 557 13.33 10.40 -21.71
CA LYS A 557 13.68 11.72 -22.26
C LYS A 557 13.00 12.83 -21.46
N ALA A 558 13.76 13.86 -21.11
CA ALA A 558 13.26 15.04 -20.42
C ALA A 558 13.01 16.18 -21.42
N LYS A 559 11.75 16.65 -21.55
CA LYS A 559 11.38 17.74 -22.47
C LYS A 559 11.05 19.02 -21.72
N PRO A 560 11.55 20.20 -22.12
CA PRO A 560 11.16 21.47 -21.47
C PRO A 560 9.65 21.66 -21.49
N ILE A 561 9.09 22.04 -20.35
CA ILE A 561 7.70 22.47 -20.24
C ILE A 561 7.59 23.89 -20.79
N LYS A 562 6.56 24.15 -21.60
CA LYS A 562 6.30 25.45 -22.21
C LYS A 562 5.01 26.10 -21.72
N THR A 563 4.11 25.32 -21.11
CA THR A 563 2.81 25.83 -20.65
C THR A 563 2.50 25.38 -19.21
N GLN A 564 1.66 26.15 -18.51
CA GLN A 564 1.18 25.80 -17.16
C GLN A 564 0.33 24.51 -17.16
N GLN A 565 -0.35 24.22 -18.28
CA GLN A 565 -1.12 22.99 -18.45
C GLN A 565 -0.20 21.76 -18.49
N GLU A 566 0.87 21.81 -19.29
CA GLU A 566 1.88 20.74 -19.34
C GLU A 566 2.52 20.49 -17.97
N LEU A 567 2.80 21.54 -17.20
CA LEU A 567 3.29 21.43 -15.82
C LEU A 567 2.31 20.70 -14.92
N THR A 568 1.02 21.04 -15.04
CA THR A 568 -0.06 20.46 -14.25
C THR A 568 -0.21 18.97 -14.52
N GLU A 569 -0.15 18.55 -15.78
CA GLU A 569 -0.37 17.16 -16.19
C GLU A 569 0.86 16.27 -15.90
N SER A 570 2.04 16.87 -15.77
CA SER A 570 3.30 16.15 -15.55
C SER A 570 3.44 15.67 -14.10
N ILE A 571 3.52 14.35 -13.87
CA ILE A 571 3.68 13.73 -12.54
C ILE A 571 5.15 13.77 -12.05
N ARG A 572 6.10 13.64 -12.98
CA ARG A 572 7.54 13.63 -12.74
C ARG A 572 8.18 14.79 -13.49
N LEU A 573 8.91 15.61 -12.75
CA LEU A 573 9.47 16.87 -13.22
C LEU A 573 10.96 16.92 -12.88
N VAL A 574 11.77 17.41 -13.81
CA VAL A 574 13.12 17.85 -13.53
C VAL A 574 13.08 19.37 -13.35
N VAL A 575 13.74 19.88 -12.33
CA VAL A 575 13.90 21.32 -12.07
C VAL A 575 15.34 21.72 -12.34
N ASN A 576 15.50 22.89 -12.95
CA ASN A 576 16.81 23.49 -13.16
C ASN A 576 17.49 23.79 -11.81
N PRO A 577 18.69 23.23 -11.53
CA PRO A 577 19.39 23.38 -10.26
C PRO A 577 19.65 24.82 -9.83
N SER A 578 19.72 25.78 -10.76
CA SER A 578 19.95 27.20 -10.49
C SER A 578 18.87 27.85 -9.61
N TYR A 579 17.67 27.27 -9.57
CA TYR A 579 16.52 27.78 -8.81
C TYR A 579 16.26 27.00 -7.52
N VAL A 580 17.24 26.18 -7.10
CA VAL A 580 17.09 25.25 -6.00
C VAL A 580 18.34 25.25 -5.12
N SER A 581 18.14 25.31 -3.80
CA SER A 581 19.16 25.05 -2.80
C SER A 581 18.66 24.03 -1.78
N TYR A 582 19.59 23.40 -1.08
CA TYR A 582 19.29 22.48 0.02
C TYR A 582 20.22 22.77 1.18
N ASP A 583 19.66 22.82 2.38
CA ASP A 583 20.38 22.99 3.64
C ASP A 583 19.89 21.90 4.61
N SER A 584 20.78 21.29 5.38
CA SER A 584 20.41 20.17 6.27
C SER A 584 19.57 20.59 7.48
N ASP A 585 19.54 21.87 7.84
CA ASP A 585 18.74 22.43 8.92
C ASP A 585 17.42 23.06 8.42
N ILE A 586 17.35 23.48 7.14
CA ILE A 586 16.18 24.16 6.54
C ILE A 586 15.43 23.27 5.52
N GLY A 587 16.11 22.31 4.92
CA GLY A 587 15.63 21.45 3.84
C GLY A 587 15.67 22.12 2.45
N LEU A 588 14.88 21.59 1.51
CA LEU A 588 14.83 22.10 0.14
C LEU A 588 14.18 23.49 0.09
N GLN A 589 14.89 24.43 -0.50
CA GLN A 589 14.42 25.76 -0.86
C GLN A 589 14.34 25.85 -2.39
N ILE A 590 13.23 26.39 -2.89
CA ILE A 590 12.96 26.49 -4.32
C ILE A 590 12.30 27.83 -4.61
N GLY A 591 12.80 28.57 -5.60
CA GLY A 591 12.34 29.92 -5.91
C GLY A 591 13.16 30.57 -7.01
N VAL A 592 12.58 31.49 -7.79
CA VAL A 592 13.34 32.22 -8.84
C VAL A 592 14.42 33.14 -8.28
N HIS A 593 14.27 33.53 -7.01
CA HIS A 593 15.23 34.37 -6.28
C HIS A 593 16.25 33.56 -5.46
N ILE A 594 16.12 32.23 -5.43
CA ILE A 594 17.08 31.36 -4.76
C ILE A 594 18.31 31.24 -5.66
N GLN A 595 19.46 31.65 -5.16
CA GLN A 595 20.75 31.41 -5.82
C GLN A 595 21.39 30.17 -5.19
N GLY A 596 21.17 29.01 -5.81
CA GLY A 596 21.73 27.75 -5.35
C GLY A 596 22.03 26.82 -6.51
N HIS A 597 22.85 25.81 -6.27
CA HIS A 597 23.04 24.67 -7.16
C HIS A 597 22.94 23.41 -6.31
N TYR A 598 21.82 22.72 -6.42
CA TYR A 598 21.60 21.45 -5.72
C TYR A 598 21.22 20.34 -6.70
N ARG A 599 21.75 19.14 -6.45
CA ARG A 599 21.51 17.94 -7.24
C ARG A 599 20.88 16.86 -6.37
N SER A 600 19.85 16.20 -6.90
CA SER A 600 19.25 15.03 -6.24
C SER A 600 20.30 13.93 -6.04
N PRO A 601 20.47 13.39 -4.82
CA PRO A 601 21.38 12.28 -4.58
C PRO A 601 20.88 11.01 -5.26
N LYS A 602 21.80 10.09 -5.57
CA LYS A 602 21.43 8.76 -6.08
C LYS A 602 20.71 7.97 -4.98
N LYS A 603 19.68 7.22 -5.35
CA LYS A 603 19.08 6.22 -4.46
C LYS A 603 20.16 5.20 -4.08
N PRO A 604 20.16 4.71 -2.83
CA PRO A 604 20.99 3.57 -2.48
C PRO A 604 20.65 2.41 -3.43
N LYS A 605 21.68 1.80 -4.05
CA LYS A 605 21.49 0.68 -4.97
C LYS A 605 20.87 -0.48 -4.20
N SER A 606 19.60 -0.81 -4.43
CA SER A 606 19.08 -2.11 -4.00
C SER A 606 19.69 -3.17 -4.91
N LYS A 607 20.47 -4.08 -4.32
CA LYS A 607 21.20 -5.15 -5.03
C LYS A 607 20.31 -6.26 -5.59
N VAL A 608 18.98 -6.11 -5.60
CA VAL A 608 18.10 -7.17 -6.07
C VAL A 608 18.16 -7.21 -7.60
N SER A 609 19.03 -8.07 -8.15
CA SER A 609 19.00 -8.43 -9.56
C SER A 609 17.60 -8.99 -9.86
N LYS A 610 16.89 -8.35 -10.80
CA LYS A 610 15.51 -8.69 -11.15
C LYS A 610 15.40 -9.90 -12.07
N GLU A 611 16.52 -10.42 -12.54
CA GLU A 611 16.55 -11.56 -13.45
C GLU A 611 16.83 -12.80 -12.60
N TYR A 612 15.77 -13.58 -12.36
CA TYR A 612 15.88 -14.85 -11.64
C TYR A 612 16.87 -15.75 -12.37
N SER A 613 17.79 -16.35 -11.62
CA SER A 613 18.49 -17.51 -12.14
C SER A 613 17.54 -18.71 -12.08
N TYR A 614 17.39 -19.42 -13.19
CA TYR A 614 16.64 -20.67 -13.26
C TYR A 614 17.63 -21.82 -13.39
N LYS A 615 17.32 -22.93 -12.73
CA LYS A 615 17.91 -24.21 -13.08
C LYS A 615 16.96 -24.98 -14.00
N MET A 616 17.51 -25.88 -14.81
CA MET A 616 16.72 -26.78 -15.65
C MET A 616 15.69 -27.53 -14.79
N ASP A 617 14.44 -27.53 -15.22
CA ASP A 617 13.35 -28.24 -14.56
C ASP A 617 12.56 -29.07 -15.54
N THR A 618 12.21 -30.29 -15.13
CA THR A 618 11.29 -31.14 -15.90
C THR A 618 9.86 -30.68 -15.67
N TYR A 619 8.97 -30.93 -16.62
CA TYR A 619 7.55 -30.56 -16.50
C TYR A 619 6.91 -31.10 -15.21
N LEU A 620 7.07 -32.40 -14.95
CA LEU A 620 6.53 -33.05 -13.74
C LEU A 620 7.22 -32.53 -12.46
N GLY A 621 8.54 -32.32 -12.51
CA GLY A 621 9.33 -31.80 -11.38
C GLY A 621 8.86 -30.40 -10.96
N HIS A 622 8.62 -29.54 -11.95
CA HIS A 622 8.12 -28.19 -11.74
C HIS A 622 6.75 -28.18 -11.06
N LEU A 623 5.78 -28.93 -11.59
CA LEU A 623 4.46 -29.06 -10.95
C LEU A 623 4.56 -29.61 -9.53
N GLY A 624 5.45 -30.58 -9.29
CA GLY A 624 5.72 -31.11 -7.95
C GLY A 624 6.30 -30.06 -6.99
N ARG A 625 7.19 -29.18 -7.46
CA ARG A 625 7.74 -28.06 -6.66
C ARG A 625 6.68 -27.01 -6.35
N ILE A 626 5.86 -26.61 -7.34
CA ILE A 626 4.71 -25.71 -7.14
C ILE A 626 3.77 -26.28 -6.08
N TRP A 627 3.40 -27.55 -6.21
CA TRP A 627 2.52 -28.22 -5.24
C TRP A 627 3.19 -28.35 -3.86
N THR A 628 4.51 -28.49 -3.80
CA THR A 628 5.25 -28.46 -2.52
C THR A 628 5.15 -27.08 -1.85
N CYS A 629 5.24 -25.97 -2.60
CA CYS A 629 5.05 -24.61 -2.07
C CYS A 629 3.62 -24.35 -1.58
N TRP A 630 2.62 -25.00 -2.19
CA TRP A 630 1.25 -24.97 -1.70
C TRP A 630 1.14 -25.59 -0.31
N GLU A 631 1.79 -26.74 -0.10
CA GLU A 631 1.64 -27.55 1.11
C GLU A 631 2.56 -27.16 2.26
N ARG A 632 3.81 -26.74 1.97
CA ARG A 632 4.87 -26.61 2.97
C ARG A 632 5.30 -25.17 3.15
N ASP A 633 5.74 -24.86 4.37
CA ASP A 633 6.45 -23.62 4.65
C ASP A 633 7.67 -23.49 3.74
N PHE A 634 7.96 -22.25 3.36
CA PHE A 634 8.93 -21.93 2.33
C PHE A 634 10.00 -21.00 2.87
N ASN A 635 11.27 -21.33 2.67
CA ASN A 635 12.37 -20.41 2.95
C ASN A 635 12.55 -19.51 1.73
N GLY A 636 12.40 -18.21 1.93
CA GLY A 636 12.55 -17.21 0.88
C GLY A 636 13.34 -16.01 1.37
N GLU A 637 13.69 -15.12 0.45
CA GLU A 637 14.36 -13.87 0.76
C GLU A 637 13.36 -12.72 0.62
N VAL A 638 13.22 -11.92 1.69
CA VAL A 638 12.41 -10.70 1.70
C VAL A 638 13.30 -9.52 2.06
N LEU A 639 12.98 -8.33 1.58
CA LEU A 639 13.68 -7.13 2.02
C LEU A 639 13.19 -6.76 3.42
N ILE A 640 14.12 -6.42 4.31
CA ILE A 640 13.82 -5.82 5.61
C ILE A 640 14.83 -4.69 5.82
N ASP A 641 14.35 -3.47 6.02
CA ASP A 641 15.18 -2.27 6.13
C ASP A 641 16.11 -2.08 4.92
N GLY A 642 15.61 -2.45 3.74
CA GLY A 642 16.36 -2.42 2.48
C GLY A 642 17.43 -3.50 2.31
N GLN A 643 17.58 -4.41 3.28
CA GLN A 643 18.52 -5.53 3.21
C GLN A 643 17.80 -6.85 2.89
N PRO A 644 18.30 -7.65 1.95
CA PRO A 644 17.80 -9.00 1.73
C PRO A 644 17.99 -9.85 2.99
N THR A 645 16.89 -10.45 3.46
CA THR A 645 16.85 -11.25 4.69
C THR A 645 16.15 -12.58 4.41
N VAL A 646 16.82 -13.68 4.75
CA VAL A 646 16.23 -15.02 4.63
C VAL A 646 15.19 -15.21 5.74
N VAL A 647 13.96 -15.53 5.34
CA VAL A 647 12.82 -15.73 6.23
C VAL A 647 12.08 -17.02 5.88
N LYS A 648 11.35 -17.55 6.85
CA LYS A 648 10.46 -18.71 6.65
C LYS A 648 9.02 -18.22 6.52
N LEU A 649 8.48 -18.27 5.30
CA LEU A 649 7.10 -17.94 4.95
C LEU A 649 6.19 -19.15 5.16
N SER A 650 4.90 -18.92 5.43
CA SER A 650 3.93 -20.02 5.48
C SER A 650 3.70 -20.64 4.11
N SER A 651 3.26 -21.89 4.14
CA SER A 651 2.65 -22.52 2.96
C SER A 651 1.53 -21.66 2.40
N VAL A 652 1.36 -21.69 1.07
CA VAL A 652 0.32 -20.89 0.41
C VAL A 652 -1.08 -21.40 0.78
N CYS A 653 -1.23 -22.71 1.05
CA CYS A 653 -2.45 -23.28 1.61
C CYS A 653 -2.75 -22.70 3.01
N GLY A 654 -1.74 -22.51 3.86
CA GLY A 654 -1.91 -21.91 5.19
C GLY A 654 -2.37 -20.45 5.15
N GLU A 655 -2.06 -19.73 4.07
CA GLU A 655 -2.54 -18.37 3.80
C GLU A 655 -3.96 -18.37 3.21
N LEU A 656 -4.18 -19.12 2.12
CA LEU A 656 -5.37 -18.96 1.26
C LEU A 656 -6.43 -20.05 1.45
N GLY A 657 -6.08 -21.23 1.96
CA GLY A 657 -6.96 -22.40 1.97
C GLY A 657 -8.28 -22.17 2.72
N LEU A 658 -8.18 -21.67 3.95
CA LEU A 658 -9.35 -21.33 4.78
C LEU A 658 -10.16 -20.18 4.18
N ALA A 659 -9.49 -19.13 3.72
CA ALA A 659 -10.13 -17.95 3.15
C ALA A 659 -10.92 -18.31 1.87
N GLY A 660 -10.32 -19.11 0.99
CA GLY A 660 -10.96 -19.63 -0.21
C GLY A 660 -12.14 -20.54 0.10
N GLY A 661 -12.02 -21.44 1.09
CA GLY A 661 -13.15 -22.25 1.54
C GLY A 661 -14.33 -21.41 2.08
N LYS A 662 -14.05 -20.43 2.95
CA LYS A 662 -15.07 -19.49 3.46
C LYS A 662 -15.72 -18.68 2.35
N PHE A 663 -14.91 -18.23 1.39
CA PHE A 663 -15.39 -17.50 0.22
C PHE A 663 -16.37 -18.37 -0.58
N ILE A 664 -15.98 -19.61 -0.89
CA ILE A 664 -16.80 -20.55 -1.65
C ILE A 664 -18.12 -20.86 -0.93
N LEU A 665 -18.03 -21.18 0.37
CA LEU A 665 -19.17 -21.47 1.23
C LEU A 665 -20.19 -20.32 1.21
N ARG A 666 -19.73 -19.08 1.35
CA ARG A 666 -20.64 -17.93 1.47
C ARG A 666 -21.18 -17.44 0.14
N LYS A 667 -20.41 -17.54 -0.95
CA LYS A 667 -20.75 -16.92 -2.24
C LYS A 667 -21.38 -17.87 -3.24
N PHE A 668 -21.07 -19.17 -3.18
CA PHE A 668 -21.56 -20.14 -4.16
C PHE A 668 -22.36 -21.28 -3.54
N PHE A 669 -21.87 -21.88 -2.45
CA PHE A 669 -22.46 -23.12 -1.91
C PHE A 669 -22.77 -23.03 -0.41
N PRO A 670 -23.75 -22.19 0.01
CA PRO A 670 -24.09 -22.01 1.44
C PRO A 670 -24.66 -23.25 2.11
N GLN A 671 -25.08 -24.25 1.33
CA GLN A 671 -25.59 -25.52 1.82
C GLN A 671 -24.48 -26.54 2.14
N ALA A 672 -23.24 -26.27 1.70
CA ALA A 672 -22.09 -27.15 1.94
C ALA A 672 -21.50 -26.91 3.34
N THR A 673 -20.58 -27.78 3.75
CA THR A 673 -19.79 -27.59 4.98
C THR A 673 -18.48 -26.86 4.68
N LEU A 674 -17.90 -26.19 5.70
CA LEU A 674 -16.60 -25.53 5.54
C LEU A 674 -15.48 -26.49 5.10
N PRO A 675 -15.33 -27.72 5.66
CA PRO A 675 -14.34 -28.68 5.16
C PRO A 675 -14.52 -29.08 3.69
N GLN A 676 -15.77 -29.24 3.22
CA GLN A 676 -16.06 -29.53 1.81
C GLN A 676 -15.58 -28.37 0.92
N THR A 677 -15.96 -27.15 1.25
CA THR A 677 -15.60 -25.96 0.46
C THR A 677 -14.11 -25.63 0.50
N ILE A 678 -13.40 -25.92 1.61
CA ILE A 678 -11.92 -25.88 1.65
C ILE A 678 -11.34 -26.92 0.68
N ALA A 679 -11.87 -28.14 0.65
CA ALA A 679 -11.42 -29.17 -0.28
C ALA A 679 -11.68 -28.77 -1.74
N LEU A 680 -12.84 -28.15 -2.03
CA LEU A 680 -13.14 -27.61 -3.36
C LEU A 680 -12.14 -26.51 -3.74
N PHE A 681 -11.85 -25.55 -2.85
CA PHE A 681 -10.87 -24.51 -3.14
C PHE A 681 -9.46 -25.08 -3.39
N GLU A 682 -9.04 -26.06 -2.58
CA GLU A 682 -7.78 -26.79 -2.77
C GLU A 682 -7.73 -27.47 -4.15
N PHE A 683 -8.85 -28.05 -4.58
CA PHE A 683 -8.98 -28.66 -5.91
C PHE A 683 -8.96 -27.64 -7.04
N LEU A 684 -9.60 -26.48 -6.89
CA LEU A 684 -9.52 -25.40 -7.88
C LEU A 684 -8.08 -24.90 -8.06
N VAL A 685 -7.33 -24.73 -6.96
CA VAL A 685 -5.90 -24.39 -7.04
C VAL A 685 -5.10 -25.52 -7.70
N PHE A 686 -5.39 -26.78 -7.35
CA PHE A 686 -4.76 -27.94 -8.00
C PHE A 686 -4.99 -27.96 -9.51
N LEU A 687 -6.23 -27.73 -9.96
CA LEU A 687 -6.57 -27.65 -11.37
C LEU A 687 -5.82 -26.51 -12.07
N ALA A 688 -5.72 -25.34 -11.45
CA ALA A 688 -4.93 -24.24 -11.98
C ALA A 688 -3.44 -24.61 -12.11
N VAL A 689 -2.87 -25.33 -11.13
CA VAL A 689 -1.47 -25.80 -11.19
C VAL A 689 -1.24 -26.78 -12.33
N ILE A 690 -2.06 -27.82 -12.47
CA ILE A 690 -1.85 -28.84 -13.51
C ILE A 690 -2.16 -28.32 -14.92
N THR A 691 -2.96 -27.26 -15.05
CA THR A 691 -3.37 -26.71 -16.35
C THR A 691 -2.52 -25.55 -16.84
N HIS A 692 -1.93 -24.72 -15.97
CA HIS A 692 -1.35 -23.42 -16.41
C HIS A 692 -0.23 -23.50 -17.45
N ASP A 693 0.46 -24.64 -17.53
CA ASP A 693 1.65 -24.85 -18.35
C ASP A 693 1.47 -25.93 -19.43
N LEU A 694 0.25 -26.39 -19.70
CA LEU A 694 -0.02 -27.41 -20.73
C LEU A 694 0.53 -27.02 -22.11
N GLY A 695 0.52 -25.74 -22.44
CA GLY A 695 1.11 -25.18 -23.66
C GLY A 695 2.63 -25.37 -23.75
N LYS A 696 3.36 -25.57 -22.64
CA LYS A 696 4.78 -25.95 -22.69
C LYS A 696 4.99 -27.35 -23.26
N LEU A 697 3.96 -28.19 -23.28
CA LEU A 697 4.03 -29.55 -23.85
C LEU A 697 3.93 -29.59 -25.38
N GLN A 698 3.83 -28.42 -26.04
CA GLN A 698 3.86 -28.33 -27.49
C GLN A 698 5.21 -28.80 -28.07
N VAL A 699 5.16 -29.42 -29.25
CA VAL A 699 6.35 -29.87 -29.99
C VAL A 699 7.32 -28.70 -30.24
N GLY A 700 6.79 -27.55 -30.69
CA GLY A 700 7.61 -26.35 -30.94
C GLY A 700 8.27 -25.82 -29.68
N TRP A 701 7.54 -25.78 -28.56
CA TRP A 701 8.06 -25.30 -27.28
C TRP A 701 9.17 -26.22 -26.75
N GLN A 702 8.93 -27.53 -26.74
CA GLN A 702 9.91 -28.52 -26.28
C GLN A 702 11.17 -28.54 -27.17
N SER A 703 10.99 -28.39 -28.48
CA SER A 703 12.12 -28.31 -29.42
C SER A 703 13.01 -27.11 -29.12
N ALA A 704 12.41 -25.93 -28.90
CA ALA A 704 13.16 -24.72 -28.55
C ALA A 704 13.87 -24.85 -27.19
N MET A 705 13.21 -25.40 -26.17
CA MET A 705 13.83 -25.50 -24.83
C MET A 705 14.94 -26.52 -24.79
N ARG A 706 14.71 -27.72 -25.34
CA ARG A 706 15.72 -28.78 -25.35
C ARG A 706 16.92 -28.37 -26.21
N GLY A 707 16.67 -27.68 -27.33
CA GLY A 707 17.74 -27.16 -28.17
C GLY A 707 18.59 -26.10 -27.45
N TRP A 708 17.97 -25.15 -26.74
CA TRP A 708 18.71 -24.21 -25.90
C TRP A 708 19.49 -24.95 -24.80
N GLN A 709 18.84 -25.80 -24.02
CA GLN A 709 19.45 -26.49 -22.90
C GLN A 709 20.65 -27.36 -23.33
N LYS A 710 20.54 -28.01 -24.50
CA LYS A 710 21.65 -28.75 -25.10
C LYS A 710 22.80 -27.81 -25.48
N THR A 711 22.51 -26.68 -26.11
CA THR A 711 23.50 -25.65 -26.48
C THR A 711 24.20 -25.10 -25.23
N ALA A 712 23.44 -24.80 -24.17
CA ALA A 712 23.97 -24.34 -22.89
C ALA A 712 24.88 -25.40 -22.25
N PHE A 713 24.48 -26.66 -22.27
CA PHE A 713 25.28 -27.76 -21.73
C PHE A 713 26.59 -27.97 -22.51
N GLU A 714 26.55 -27.92 -23.84
CA GLU A 714 27.73 -28.02 -24.70
C GLU A 714 28.68 -26.84 -24.47
N LEU A 715 28.14 -25.62 -24.39
CA LEU A 715 28.90 -24.42 -24.04
C LEU A 715 29.58 -24.58 -22.68
N TYR A 716 28.85 -25.01 -21.65
CA TYR A 716 29.41 -25.28 -20.32
C TYR A 716 30.55 -26.30 -20.35
N CYS A 717 30.42 -27.37 -21.14
CA CYS A 717 31.45 -28.40 -21.28
C CYS A 717 32.69 -27.89 -22.04
N SER A 718 32.53 -26.90 -22.93
CA SER A 718 33.61 -26.34 -23.75
C SER A 718 34.49 -25.29 -23.05
N LEU A 719 34.02 -24.74 -21.93
CA LEU A 719 34.75 -23.72 -21.18
C LEU A 719 35.96 -24.32 -20.48
N SER A 720 37.15 -23.74 -20.71
CA SER A 720 38.39 -24.13 -20.04
C SER A 720 38.36 -23.88 -18.53
N GLU A 721 37.67 -22.82 -18.11
CA GLU A 721 37.35 -22.52 -16.71
C GLU A 721 35.83 -22.61 -16.53
N LYS A 722 35.39 -23.54 -15.69
CA LYS A 722 33.96 -23.75 -15.44
C LYS A 722 33.42 -22.68 -14.49
N PRO A 723 32.23 -22.11 -14.74
CA PRO A 723 31.58 -21.21 -13.80
C PRO A 723 31.11 -21.96 -12.54
N ASP A 724 30.86 -21.20 -11.47
CA ASP A 724 30.43 -21.70 -10.14
C ASP A 724 29.03 -22.33 -10.09
N PHE A 725 28.40 -22.58 -11.24
CA PHE A 725 27.10 -23.23 -11.37
C PHE A 725 27.19 -24.41 -12.33
N GLU A 726 26.39 -25.45 -12.10
CA GLU A 726 26.31 -26.63 -12.96
C GLU A 726 25.13 -26.52 -13.93
N ILE A 727 25.35 -26.93 -15.18
CA ILE A 727 24.30 -27.01 -16.21
C ILE A 727 23.93 -28.48 -16.44
N MET A 728 22.64 -28.76 -16.57
CA MET A 728 22.14 -30.11 -16.79
C MET A 728 21.99 -30.44 -18.28
N ASN A 729 22.26 -31.69 -18.66
CA ASN A 729 21.90 -32.18 -19.99
C ASN A 729 20.38 -32.41 -20.04
N PRO A 730 19.66 -31.89 -21.06
CA PRO A 730 18.21 -32.05 -21.11
C PRO A 730 17.74 -33.50 -21.28
N GLY A 731 18.60 -34.38 -21.82
CA GLY A 731 18.25 -35.76 -22.15
C GLY A 731 17.01 -35.83 -23.03
N ASN A 732 16.11 -36.77 -22.69
CA ASN A 732 14.79 -36.95 -23.31
C ASN A 732 13.64 -36.44 -22.45
N HIS A 733 13.92 -35.62 -21.44
CA HIS A 733 12.88 -35.13 -20.55
C HIS A 733 12.08 -34.00 -21.20
N LEU A 734 10.78 -33.96 -20.88
CA LEU A 734 9.94 -32.78 -21.12
C LEU A 734 10.32 -31.70 -20.11
N LEU A 735 10.65 -30.51 -20.60
CA LEU A 735 11.13 -29.40 -19.78
C LEU A 735 9.99 -28.44 -19.44
N ALA A 736 10.04 -27.82 -18.27
CA ALA A 736 9.25 -26.65 -17.90
C ALA A 736 10.12 -25.38 -17.85
N HIS A 737 11.38 -25.53 -17.43
CA HIS A 737 12.37 -24.46 -17.39
C HIS A 737 13.72 -24.99 -17.89
N THR A 738 14.53 -24.06 -18.36
CA THR A 738 15.92 -24.30 -18.78
C THR A 738 16.85 -23.52 -17.87
N ASP A 739 18.11 -23.96 -17.79
CA ASP A 739 19.16 -23.22 -17.08
C ASP A 739 19.27 -21.81 -17.66
N HIS A 740 19.13 -20.82 -16.79
CA HIS A 740 19.20 -19.40 -17.12
C HIS A 740 20.02 -18.68 -16.05
N HIS A 741 21.15 -18.14 -16.47
CA HIS A 741 22.10 -17.44 -15.59
C HIS A 741 22.38 -16.05 -16.20
N PRO A 742 21.48 -15.09 -15.97
CA PRO A 742 21.54 -13.76 -16.58
C PRO A 742 22.81 -12.98 -16.21
N GLU A 743 23.40 -13.29 -15.06
CA GLU A 743 24.63 -12.64 -14.57
C GLU A 743 25.89 -13.09 -15.32
N ASN A 744 25.82 -14.18 -16.10
CA ASN A 744 26.92 -14.65 -16.91
C ASN A 744 26.76 -14.18 -18.37
N GLU A 745 27.56 -13.19 -18.77
CA GLU A 745 27.52 -12.57 -20.10
C GLU A 745 27.71 -13.54 -21.28
N ILE A 746 28.45 -14.64 -21.08
CA ILE A 746 28.68 -15.64 -22.14
C ILE A 746 27.37 -16.40 -22.40
N PHE A 747 26.75 -16.93 -21.33
CA PHE A 747 25.48 -17.64 -21.43
C PHE A 747 24.34 -16.72 -21.87
N LYS A 748 24.34 -15.48 -21.40
CA LYS A 748 23.35 -14.48 -21.78
C LYS A 748 23.36 -14.20 -23.29
N LYS A 749 24.53 -13.89 -23.87
CA LYS A 749 24.64 -13.65 -25.32
C LYS A 749 24.32 -14.89 -26.15
N ALA A 750 24.74 -16.07 -25.69
CA ALA A 750 24.41 -17.33 -26.35
C ALA A 750 22.90 -17.59 -26.34
N TYR A 751 22.24 -17.32 -25.21
CA TYR A 751 20.80 -17.43 -25.06
C TYR A 751 20.06 -16.49 -26.02
N GLU A 752 20.41 -15.21 -26.00
CA GLU A 752 19.81 -14.19 -26.87
C GLU A 752 19.94 -14.57 -28.35
N THR A 753 21.14 -15.01 -28.77
CA THR A 753 21.42 -15.47 -30.14
C THR A 753 20.57 -16.70 -30.50
N TYR A 754 20.50 -17.69 -29.61
CA TYR A 754 19.72 -18.90 -29.85
C TYR A 754 18.22 -18.62 -29.96
N THR A 755 17.67 -17.84 -29.03
CA THR A 755 16.23 -17.52 -28.99
C THR A 755 15.78 -16.65 -30.16
N ALA A 756 16.66 -15.82 -30.71
CA ALA A 756 16.35 -15.04 -31.92
C ALA A 756 16.15 -15.94 -33.16
N GLN A 757 16.84 -17.08 -33.22
CA GLN A 757 16.73 -18.04 -34.32
C GLN A 757 15.65 -19.11 -34.07
N HIS A 758 15.33 -19.36 -32.80
CA HIS A 758 14.40 -20.40 -32.37
C HIS A 758 13.34 -19.80 -31.43
N PRO A 759 12.41 -18.98 -31.96
CA PRO A 759 11.37 -18.37 -31.16
C PRO A 759 10.49 -19.44 -30.53
N ARG A 760 10.12 -19.22 -29.27
CA ARG A 760 9.24 -20.12 -28.52
C ARG A 760 7.80 -19.74 -28.83
N PRO A 761 6.89 -20.70 -29.04
CA PRO A 761 5.47 -20.39 -29.11
C PRO A 761 5.00 -19.84 -27.76
N SER A 762 3.96 -19.01 -27.79
CA SER A 762 3.19 -18.68 -26.60
C SER A 762 2.62 -19.97 -25.98
N HIS A 763 2.46 -19.94 -24.65
CA HIS A 763 1.96 -21.12 -23.93
C HIS A 763 0.84 -20.81 -22.95
N ALA A 764 0.70 -19.58 -22.43
CA ALA A 764 -0.27 -19.32 -21.36
C ALA A 764 -1.73 -19.47 -21.86
N VAL A 765 -2.10 -18.78 -22.94
CA VAL A 765 -3.47 -18.82 -23.46
C VAL A 765 -3.76 -20.18 -24.12
N GLU A 766 -2.75 -20.75 -24.78
CA GLU A 766 -2.76 -22.12 -25.31
C GLU A 766 -3.04 -23.13 -24.20
N SER A 767 -2.43 -22.96 -23.03
CA SER A 767 -2.70 -23.83 -21.87
C SER A 767 -4.15 -23.77 -21.43
N ALA A 768 -4.75 -22.58 -21.40
CA ALA A 768 -6.16 -22.42 -21.05
C ALA A 768 -7.10 -23.06 -22.08
N PHE A 769 -6.76 -22.97 -23.37
CA PHE A 769 -7.52 -23.62 -24.45
C PHE A 769 -7.44 -25.14 -24.35
N ILE A 770 -6.23 -25.71 -24.22
CA ILE A 770 -6.02 -27.17 -24.06
C ILE A 770 -6.70 -27.68 -22.78
N ALA A 771 -6.75 -26.87 -21.72
CA ALA A 771 -7.35 -27.26 -20.45
C ALA A 771 -8.86 -27.51 -20.54
N TYR A 772 -9.55 -27.03 -21.57
CA TYR A 772 -11.01 -27.08 -21.66
C TYR A 772 -11.57 -28.50 -21.47
N ASP A 773 -11.13 -29.46 -22.30
CA ASP A 773 -11.61 -30.85 -22.25
C ASP A 773 -11.24 -31.53 -20.93
N LEU A 774 -10.06 -31.20 -20.41
CA LEU A 774 -9.58 -31.73 -19.14
C LEU A 774 -10.47 -31.27 -17.99
N LEU A 775 -10.80 -29.98 -17.96
CA LEU A 775 -11.64 -29.38 -16.93
C LEU A 775 -13.07 -29.93 -17.01
N ASP A 776 -13.64 -30.08 -18.20
CA ASP A 776 -14.99 -30.66 -18.36
C ASP A 776 -15.07 -32.06 -17.78
N ALA A 777 -14.06 -32.89 -18.02
CA ALA A 777 -14.04 -34.27 -17.53
C ALA A 777 -13.87 -34.41 -16.01
N VAL A 778 -13.22 -33.45 -15.33
CA VAL A 778 -12.86 -33.59 -13.90
C VAL A 778 -13.58 -32.63 -12.96
N LEU A 779 -13.92 -31.42 -13.43
CA LEU A 779 -14.50 -30.37 -12.59
C LEU A 779 -16.03 -30.48 -12.58
N ILE A 780 -16.67 -30.72 -13.73
CA ILE A 780 -18.12 -30.79 -13.85
C ILE A 780 -18.71 -31.86 -12.93
N PRO A 781 -18.23 -33.12 -12.92
CA PRO A 781 -18.81 -34.15 -12.05
C PRO A 781 -18.71 -33.79 -10.56
N VAL A 782 -17.61 -33.15 -10.14
CA VAL A 782 -17.44 -32.69 -8.75
C VAL A 782 -18.48 -31.62 -8.43
N LEU A 783 -18.64 -30.61 -9.28
CA LEU A 783 -19.56 -29.50 -9.05
C LEU A 783 -21.03 -29.94 -9.08
N GLU A 784 -21.42 -30.77 -10.04
CA GLU A 784 -22.80 -31.24 -10.20
C GLU A 784 -23.17 -32.29 -9.12
N GLU A 785 -22.36 -33.32 -8.93
CA GLU A 785 -22.71 -34.44 -8.04
C GLU A 785 -22.52 -34.10 -6.56
N GLN A 786 -21.44 -33.38 -6.20
CA GLN A 786 -21.15 -33.08 -4.79
C GLN A 786 -21.70 -31.73 -4.32
N TYR A 787 -21.74 -30.73 -5.20
CA TYR A 787 -22.15 -29.36 -4.83
C TYR A 787 -23.49 -28.93 -5.44
N ARG A 788 -24.09 -29.76 -6.32
CA ARG A 788 -25.35 -29.48 -7.01
C ARG A 788 -25.33 -28.12 -7.72
N ALA A 789 -24.19 -27.79 -8.31
CA ALA A 789 -24.01 -26.56 -9.05
C ALA A 789 -24.92 -26.55 -10.28
N ASP A 790 -25.50 -25.40 -10.60
CA ASP A 790 -26.21 -25.21 -11.86
C ASP A 790 -25.24 -24.99 -13.03
N GLU A 791 -25.76 -25.06 -14.26
CA GLU A 791 -24.98 -24.89 -15.49
C GLU A 791 -24.21 -23.56 -15.54
N THR A 792 -24.78 -22.48 -14.98
CA THR A 792 -24.13 -21.16 -14.96
C THR A 792 -22.94 -21.17 -14.00
N GLN A 793 -23.13 -21.72 -12.80
CA GLN A 793 -22.07 -21.87 -11.80
C GLN A 793 -20.93 -22.74 -12.32
N VAL A 794 -21.25 -23.88 -12.95
CA VAL A 794 -20.27 -24.78 -13.56
C VAL A 794 -19.43 -24.03 -14.59
N ASN A 795 -20.07 -23.36 -15.55
CA ASN A 795 -19.39 -22.63 -16.62
C ASN A 795 -18.50 -21.50 -16.09
N LEU A 796 -18.95 -20.72 -15.10
CA LEU A 796 -18.19 -19.59 -14.56
C LEU A 796 -17.04 -20.03 -13.63
N ILE A 797 -17.21 -21.12 -12.87
CA ILE A 797 -16.11 -21.71 -12.08
C ILE A 797 -15.07 -22.35 -13.00
N ARG A 798 -15.47 -23.02 -14.08
CA ARG A 798 -14.51 -23.50 -15.10
C ARG A 798 -13.73 -22.33 -15.71
N HIS A 799 -14.44 -21.27 -16.10
CA HIS A 799 -13.82 -20.07 -16.66
C HIS A 799 -12.83 -19.40 -15.68
N THR A 800 -13.07 -19.50 -14.38
CA THR A 800 -12.14 -19.04 -13.34
C THR A 800 -10.77 -19.74 -13.45
N ILE A 801 -10.76 -21.05 -13.72
CA ILE A 801 -9.52 -21.84 -13.90
C ILE A 801 -8.88 -21.55 -15.25
N GLU A 802 -9.68 -21.45 -16.33
CA GLU A 802 -9.20 -21.04 -17.65
C GLU A 802 -8.49 -19.67 -17.58
N MET A 803 -9.07 -18.70 -16.86
CA MET A 803 -8.44 -17.40 -16.62
C MET A 803 -7.16 -17.53 -15.80
N ALA A 804 -7.14 -18.36 -14.76
CA ALA A 804 -5.93 -18.58 -13.94
C ALA A 804 -4.78 -19.15 -14.80
N ALA A 805 -5.07 -20.15 -15.64
CA ALA A 805 -4.12 -20.72 -16.60
C ALA A 805 -3.72 -19.70 -17.68
N GLY A 806 -4.67 -19.03 -18.31
CA GLY A 806 -4.42 -18.13 -19.45
C GLY A 806 -3.73 -16.82 -19.09
N ARG A 807 -3.95 -16.33 -17.85
CA ARG A 807 -3.45 -15.02 -17.38
C ARG A 807 -2.33 -15.14 -16.35
N HIS A 808 -1.69 -16.30 -16.22
CA HIS A 808 -0.61 -16.46 -15.24
C HIS A 808 0.64 -15.64 -15.63
N HIS A 809 0.97 -15.42 -16.90
CA HIS A 809 2.08 -14.50 -17.28
C HIS A 809 1.65 -13.05 -17.46
N SER A 810 0.42 -12.84 -17.94
CA SER A 810 -0.16 -11.53 -18.19
C SER A 810 -1.59 -11.47 -17.72
N ALA A 811 -1.84 -10.68 -16.67
CA ALA A 811 -3.15 -10.46 -16.07
C ALA A 811 -4.24 -10.03 -17.06
N TRP A 812 -3.88 -9.55 -18.26
CA TRP A 812 -4.79 -8.96 -19.25
C TRP A 812 -4.81 -9.73 -20.58
N ALA A 813 -4.37 -10.99 -20.61
CA ALA A 813 -4.48 -11.83 -21.80
C ALA A 813 -5.97 -12.00 -22.20
N LYS A 814 -6.24 -11.91 -23.51
CA LYS A 814 -7.60 -11.89 -24.07
C LYS A 814 -8.01 -13.14 -24.83
N GLY A 815 -7.07 -13.91 -25.39
CA GLY A 815 -7.41 -14.96 -26.36
C GLY A 815 -7.06 -14.57 -27.80
N TRP A 816 -7.70 -15.21 -28.77
CA TRP A 816 -7.59 -14.96 -30.21
C TRP A 816 -8.95 -15.11 -30.90
N GLU A 817 -9.22 -14.28 -31.90
CA GLU A 817 -10.51 -14.22 -32.62
C GLU A 817 -10.54 -15.13 -33.86
N ASP A 818 -9.40 -15.28 -34.56
CA ASP A 818 -9.29 -16.15 -35.74
C ASP A 818 -7.84 -16.64 -35.86
N SER A 819 -7.63 -17.96 -35.87
CA SER A 819 -6.31 -18.58 -35.95
C SER A 819 -6.34 -19.84 -36.80
N SER A 820 -5.68 -19.81 -37.96
CA SER A 820 -5.45 -21.02 -38.77
C SER A 820 -4.30 -21.88 -38.24
N ALA A 821 -3.75 -21.56 -37.06
CA ALA A 821 -2.65 -22.30 -36.46
C ALA A 821 -3.15 -23.57 -35.76
N THR A 822 -2.26 -24.54 -35.63
CA THR A 822 -2.52 -25.80 -34.92
C THR A 822 -1.59 -25.93 -33.74
N ILE A 823 -2.12 -26.42 -32.62
CA ILE A 823 -1.34 -26.76 -31.43
C ILE A 823 -1.05 -28.25 -31.50
N GLN A 824 0.22 -28.61 -31.68
CA GLN A 824 0.64 -30.02 -31.67
C GLN A 824 1.33 -30.35 -30.35
N LEU A 825 0.73 -31.28 -29.60
CA LEU A 825 1.30 -31.78 -28.35
C LEU A 825 2.39 -32.81 -28.61
N HIS A 826 3.44 -32.79 -27.79
CA HIS A 826 4.50 -33.79 -27.83
C HIS A 826 3.91 -35.20 -27.57
N PRO A 827 4.41 -36.27 -28.22
CA PRO A 827 3.87 -37.63 -28.04
C PRO A 827 3.81 -38.13 -26.59
N GLU A 828 4.72 -37.62 -25.74
CA GLU A 828 4.76 -37.95 -24.31
C GLU A 828 3.89 -37.04 -23.41
N ALA A 829 3.17 -36.06 -23.97
CA ALA A 829 2.37 -35.10 -23.21
C ALA A 829 1.29 -35.79 -22.36
N ASN A 830 0.46 -36.65 -22.97
CA ASN A 830 -0.58 -37.41 -22.27
C ASN A 830 -0.02 -38.25 -21.12
N LYS A 831 1.16 -38.87 -21.32
CA LYS A 831 1.85 -39.62 -20.28
C LYS A 831 2.29 -38.71 -19.12
N ALA A 832 2.85 -37.54 -19.41
CA ALA A 832 3.27 -36.59 -18.39
C ALA A 832 2.09 -36.02 -17.59
N ILE A 833 0.97 -35.70 -18.26
CA ILE A 833 -0.25 -35.20 -17.62
C ILE A 833 -0.86 -36.28 -16.71
N GLN A 834 -1.01 -37.51 -17.21
CA GLN A 834 -1.52 -38.64 -16.44
C GLN A 834 -0.65 -38.94 -15.20
N GLN A 835 0.67 -38.88 -15.36
CA GLN A 835 1.61 -39.04 -14.23
C GLN A 835 1.47 -37.91 -13.21
N SER A 836 1.35 -36.66 -13.67
CA SER A 836 1.15 -35.49 -12.81
C SER A 836 -0.13 -35.64 -11.98
N TRP A 837 -1.23 -36.04 -12.62
CA TRP A 837 -2.50 -36.32 -11.93
C TRP A 837 -2.37 -37.40 -10.87
N GLN A 838 -1.84 -38.58 -11.23
CA GLN A 838 -1.75 -39.72 -10.32
C GLN A 838 -0.83 -39.47 -9.11
N GLN A 839 0.22 -38.66 -9.28
CA GLN A 839 1.16 -38.36 -8.20
C GLN A 839 0.63 -37.26 -7.28
N LEU A 840 0.09 -36.18 -7.85
CA LEU A 840 -0.26 -34.98 -7.08
C LEU A 840 -1.69 -35.03 -6.51
N SER A 841 -2.65 -35.71 -7.16
CA SER A 841 -4.04 -35.80 -6.68
C SER A 841 -4.25 -36.70 -5.45
N ARG A 842 -3.23 -37.48 -5.04
CA ARG A 842 -3.35 -38.51 -3.99
C ARG A 842 -3.97 -38.02 -2.67
N ARG A 843 -3.75 -36.75 -2.31
CA ARG A 843 -4.28 -36.15 -1.07
C ARG A 843 -5.68 -35.56 -1.20
N LEU A 844 -6.12 -35.32 -2.44
CA LEU A 844 -7.48 -34.91 -2.75
C LEU A 844 -8.40 -36.13 -2.86
N LYS A 845 -7.84 -37.30 -3.19
CA LYS A 845 -8.56 -38.59 -3.16
C LYS A 845 -9.11 -38.85 -1.75
N GLY A 846 -10.40 -39.15 -1.68
CA GLY A 846 -11.14 -39.36 -0.43
C GLY A 846 -11.85 -38.11 0.11
N LYS A 847 -11.48 -36.90 -0.36
CA LYS A 847 -12.24 -35.65 -0.08
C LYS A 847 -13.23 -35.33 -1.19
N LEU A 848 -12.87 -35.63 -2.44
CA LEU A 848 -13.64 -35.33 -3.65
C LEU A 848 -13.78 -36.58 -4.53
N LEU A 849 -14.81 -36.60 -5.38
CA LEU A 849 -15.02 -37.63 -6.41
C LEU A 849 -14.08 -37.37 -7.59
N LEU A 850 -12.88 -37.94 -7.53
CA LEU A 850 -11.85 -37.75 -8.56
C LEU A 850 -11.67 -39.04 -9.39
N PRO A 851 -11.59 -38.94 -10.73
CA PRO A 851 -11.33 -40.11 -11.57
C PRO A 851 -9.89 -40.63 -11.36
N ASP A 852 -9.73 -41.95 -11.49
CA ASP A 852 -8.40 -42.58 -11.39
C ASP A 852 -7.51 -42.32 -12.61
N GLN A 853 -8.14 -42.09 -13.77
CA GLN A 853 -7.47 -41.76 -15.03
C GLN A 853 -8.11 -40.53 -15.67
N LEU A 854 -7.28 -39.69 -16.29
CA LEU A 854 -7.73 -38.56 -17.07
C LEU A 854 -8.08 -39.02 -18.49
N PRO A 855 -8.98 -38.31 -19.19
CA PRO A 855 -9.14 -38.51 -20.63
C PRO A 855 -7.82 -38.24 -21.36
N GLN A 856 -7.60 -38.92 -22.48
CA GLN A 856 -6.49 -38.59 -23.36
C GLN A 856 -6.81 -37.30 -24.12
N LEU A 857 -5.93 -36.31 -24.01
CA LEU A 857 -5.97 -35.09 -24.80
C LEU A 857 -5.63 -35.39 -26.25
N GLU A 858 -6.17 -34.58 -27.16
CA GLU A 858 -5.89 -34.69 -28.58
C GLU A 858 -4.42 -34.40 -28.87
N HIS A 859 -3.85 -35.07 -29.88
CA HIS A 859 -2.47 -34.81 -30.29
C HIS A 859 -2.31 -33.50 -31.06
N THR A 860 -3.37 -33.08 -31.74
CA THR A 860 -3.41 -31.87 -32.56
C THR A 860 -4.73 -31.17 -32.29
N TYR A 861 -4.67 -29.91 -31.88
CA TYR A 861 -5.83 -29.05 -31.75
C TYR A 861 -5.85 -28.03 -32.88
N GLU A 862 -7.00 -27.87 -33.53
CA GLU A 862 -7.27 -26.74 -34.42
C GLU A 862 -7.66 -25.54 -33.55
N MET A 863 -6.98 -24.40 -33.73
CA MET A 863 -7.23 -23.22 -32.90
C MET A 863 -8.53 -22.54 -33.33
N GLU A 864 -9.64 -22.88 -32.68
CA GLU A 864 -10.89 -22.15 -32.83
C GLU A 864 -10.86 -20.80 -32.08
N GLU A 865 -11.86 -19.94 -32.33
CA GLU A 865 -12.03 -18.70 -31.56
C GLU A 865 -12.04 -19.01 -30.05
N PHE A 866 -11.13 -18.37 -29.30
CA PHE A 866 -11.02 -18.59 -27.87
C PHE A 866 -10.84 -17.26 -27.16
N SER A 867 -11.71 -16.98 -26.18
CA SER A 867 -11.71 -15.73 -25.44
C SER A 867 -11.65 -15.94 -23.93
N LEU A 868 -10.65 -15.31 -23.31
CA LEU A 868 -10.55 -15.11 -21.87
C LEU A 868 -11.22 -13.79 -21.45
N GLY A 869 -11.71 -13.01 -22.41
CA GLY A 869 -12.20 -11.64 -22.24
C GLY A 869 -13.72 -11.53 -22.25
N LYS A 870 -14.47 -12.51 -21.72
CA LYS A 870 -15.92 -12.36 -21.56
C LYS A 870 -16.23 -11.06 -20.80
N GLU A 871 -17.30 -10.38 -21.19
CA GLU A 871 -17.81 -9.23 -20.43
C GLU A 871 -18.34 -9.71 -19.09
N ILE A 872 -17.47 -9.71 -18.08
CA ILE A 872 -17.81 -10.02 -16.69
C ILE A 872 -18.54 -8.79 -16.13
N GLY A 873 -19.81 -8.95 -15.79
CA GLY A 873 -20.64 -7.90 -15.20
C GLY A 873 -20.58 -7.90 -13.67
N GLU A 874 -21.37 -7.03 -13.03
CA GLU A 874 -21.48 -6.98 -11.57
C GLU A 874 -21.97 -8.31 -10.96
N ALA A 875 -22.87 -9.02 -11.66
CA ALA A 875 -23.37 -10.33 -11.24
C ALA A 875 -22.27 -11.41 -11.15
N ASP A 876 -21.21 -11.25 -11.93
CA ASP A 876 -20.12 -12.21 -12.04
C ASP A 876 -18.92 -11.86 -11.14
N LEU A 877 -19.00 -10.74 -10.40
CA LEU A 877 -17.96 -10.28 -9.48
C LEU A 877 -17.47 -11.36 -8.50
N PRO A 878 -18.32 -12.23 -7.91
CA PRO A 878 -17.84 -13.32 -7.06
C PRO A 878 -16.88 -14.29 -7.77
N TYR A 879 -17.07 -14.56 -9.06
CA TYR A 879 -16.20 -15.44 -9.84
C TYR A 879 -14.87 -14.76 -10.15
N GLN A 880 -14.87 -13.45 -10.42
CA GLN A 880 -13.63 -12.67 -10.54
C GLN A 880 -12.82 -12.69 -9.23
N GLN A 881 -13.50 -12.60 -8.08
CA GLN A 881 -12.86 -12.69 -6.76
C GLN A 881 -12.31 -14.09 -6.46
N LEU A 882 -13.03 -15.14 -6.86
CA LEU A 882 -12.54 -16.52 -6.80
C LEU A 882 -11.28 -16.68 -7.67
N TYR A 883 -11.29 -16.11 -8.88
CA TYR A 883 -10.13 -16.08 -9.77
C TYR A 883 -8.94 -15.41 -9.11
N TRP A 884 -9.14 -14.26 -8.43
CA TRP A 884 -8.06 -13.58 -7.72
C TRP A 884 -7.42 -14.43 -6.62
N LEU A 885 -8.22 -15.21 -5.89
CA LEU A 885 -7.72 -16.15 -4.88
C LEU A 885 -6.92 -17.30 -5.53
N VAL A 886 -7.45 -17.92 -6.58
CA VAL A 886 -6.81 -19.05 -7.29
C VAL A 886 -5.54 -18.60 -8.01
N VAL A 887 -5.57 -17.50 -8.75
CA VAL A 887 -4.41 -17.01 -9.51
C VAL A 887 -3.32 -16.50 -8.57
N ARG A 888 -3.67 -15.92 -7.41
CA ARG A 888 -2.69 -15.60 -6.37
C ARG A 888 -2.00 -16.87 -5.87
N ALA A 889 -2.76 -17.92 -5.56
CA ALA A 889 -2.19 -19.19 -5.12
C ALA A 889 -1.20 -19.76 -6.15
N LEU A 890 -1.64 -19.86 -7.41
CA LEU A 890 -0.82 -20.32 -8.52
C LEU A 890 0.47 -19.51 -8.65
N ARG A 891 0.36 -18.18 -8.71
CA ARG A 891 1.50 -17.28 -8.99
C ARG A 891 2.51 -17.22 -7.86
N ILE A 892 2.07 -17.29 -6.60
CA ILE A 892 2.97 -17.34 -5.45
C ILE A 892 3.68 -18.70 -5.40
N CYS A 893 2.95 -19.81 -5.60
CA CYS A 893 3.57 -21.14 -5.66
C CYS A 893 4.58 -21.26 -6.81
N ASP A 894 4.21 -20.82 -8.01
CA ASP A 894 5.08 -20.78 -9.20
C ASP A 894 6.36 -19.97 -8.92
N GLY A 895 6.21 -18.73 -8.46
CA GLY A 895 7.37 -17.88 -8.14
C GLY A 895 8.29 -18.42 -7.05
N ARG A 896 7.72 -19.11 -6.04
CA ARG A 896 8.50 -19.75 -4.96
C ARG A 896 9.17 -21.05 -5.42
N SER A 897 8.55 -21.80 -6.32
CA SER A 897 9.05 -23.10 -6.78
C SER A 897 10.46 -23.03 -7.39
N VAL A 898 10.78 -21.90 -8.02
CA VAL A 898 12.09 -21.59 -8.63
C VAL A 898 13.22 -21.57 -7.58
N GLN A 899 12.92 -21.43 -6.29
CA GLN A 899 13.94 -21.36 -5.23
C GLN A 899 14.15 -22.72 -4.51
N LEU A 900 13.40 -23.78 -4.87
CA LEU A 900 13.50 -25.11 -4.23
C LEU A 900 14.62 -26.00 -4.85
N HIS A 901 15.66 -25.39 -5.44
CA HIS A 901 16.65 -26.02 -6.31
C HIS A 901 18.03 -26.26 -5.71
#